data_AF-A0A644UNF2-F1
#
_entry.id   AF-A0A644UNF2-F1
#
_cell.length_a   1.000
_cell.length_b   1.000
_cell.length_c   1.000
_cell.angle_alpha   90.00
_cell.angle_beta   90.00
_cell.angle_gamma   90.00
#
_symmetry.space_group_name_H-M   'P 1'
#
loop_
_entity.id
_entity.type
_entity.pdbx_description
1 polymer ?
#
loop_
_entity_poly.entity_id
_entity_poly.type
_entity_poly.pdbx_seq_one_letter_code
_entity_poly.pdbx_strand_id
1 'polypeptide(L)'
;MKRFLNNVLCKALCLAVLACATLALPGGAVAAEGPLVLVLPFQVNAGPEMPNASQDVPQAIADQLKQNGMRTVPMETARVLQRNSGESIDLATARELGRKAGARMVIYGKFNQLGQGFSMDTRIVPVYEGEAVPAGFERNSLTSLNECAAVLAKRAAEISNPATAAEAAPQKSDAPATLVPMNAPTSAHGGLADVQVRGMKVLDPDTVLMRLTIRKGDSPDATAINEEVKRIWDMGYFSDVQATLEGNVLVFTVVEKPRIDNIVVDGSDKVSKDDVLAAMGTKSGSVLNEQVLSDDLQKISELYHKEGFYLAKVTYRLEDRQGGRGAVLVISVTEGNKLYIRDVKIEGLNKLNRGDLDKYMALKTRGIFSWLTGTGVLKDEYLERDTNAIAAFGLNEGYVDIQVAAPTVEYRDDGIYITFNVHEGPRYTVRDVVFAGDVIDSEDKMLEVVQMDDWKKSDKYFSLTVMQEDSKRLTDYYSDYGYAFAEVDTKVVKADDGSDQVDVGYVINKKQKVFIRRLSVEGNTKTRDNVILREMRLGDGDMYEGAKLRRSNERLNRLHFFSAVDMELIPTENEDEVDLKVKVKETNTGAIMGGVGYSSYYSVGVTASVMERNLFGRGYWLQLQGFFSWRRTSGVLSFTNPRLYDTDLSVGNDLYYTHDYWDNFTKDTVGDTIRLSYPIGEYTSIGGGYRLERYVLYDVDDDASPYIRDYKGTNWTSAVSGRILRDTTDSKERPTKGTIARLWAEYGGSGLGGTDNFIKTVADWQGFWSFNPQNTVHLRGRLGGVYQNTNSNVPVFERFWVGGMDTIRGYSFSDLSPRDYKYNGDQIGGDRMGVANVEYIWTFQKELGLALVPFFDAGYNIDSKTMGNDLNKYIVCSTGLELRWRSPMGDLRIAYGIPLVQDYDKERESGRIEFSMGQFF
;
A
#
# COMPACT_ATOMS: atom_id res chain seq x y z
N MET A 1 5.76 -12.77 -43.97
CA MET A 1 6.25 -12.32 -42.65
C MET A 1 5.12 -11.95 -41.67
N LYS A 2 4.41 -10.81 -41.79
CA LYS A 2 3.29 -10.44 -40.85
C LYS A 2 2.20 -11.51 -40.67
N ARG A 3 1.80 -12.21 -41.76
CA ARG A 3 0.80 -13.30 -41.69
C ARG A 3 1.32 -14.58 -41.03
N PHE A 4 2.64 -14.82 -41.04
CA PHE A 4 3.24 -15.98 -40.41
C PHE A 4 3.42 -15.74 -38.90
N LEU A 5 3.90 -14.55 -38.52
CA LEU A 5 3.94 -14.10 -37.12
C LEU A 5 2.55 -14.11 -36.47
N ASN A 6 1.52 -13.56 -37.13
CA ASN A 6 0.15 -13.57 -36.58
C ASN A 6 -0.41 -15.00 -36.41
N ASN A 7 -0.12 -15.91 -37.34
CA ASN A 7 -0.59 -17.29 -37.24
C ASN A 7 0.13 -18.09 -36.16
N VAL A 8 1.43 -17.84 -35.93
CA VAL A 8 2.21 -18.51 -34.88
C VAL A 8 1.84 -17.96 -33.51
N LEU A 9 1.73 -16.64 -33.34
CA LEU A 9 1.26 -16.02 -32.09
C LEU A 9 -0.17 -16.43 -31.73
N CYS A 10 -1.08 -16.47 -32.70
CA CYS A 10 -2.47 -16.87 -32.43
C CYS A 10 -2.57 -18.35 -32.07
N LYS A 11 -1.77 -19.23 -32.70
CA LYS A 11 -1.73 -20.67 -32.35
C LYS A 11 -1.04 -20.92 -31.01
N ALA A 12 0.00 -20.16 -30.67
CA ALA A 12 0.67 -20.21 -29.37
C ALA A 12 -0.26 -19.71 -28.25
N LEU A 13 -1.01 -18.62 -28.47
CA LEU A 13 -2.04 -18.15 -27.54
C LEU A 13 -3.15 -19.20 -27.36
N CYS A 14 -3.64 -19.81 -28.44
CA CYS A 14 -4.67 -20.85 -28.36
C CYS A 14 -4.18 -22.11 -27.63
N LEU A 15 -2.91 -22.51 -27.81
CA LEU A 15 -2.32 -23.64 -27.08
C LEU A 15 -2.09 -23.31 -25.59
N ALA A 16 -1.65 -22.09 -25.27
CA ALA A 16 -1.48 -21.64 -23.88
C ALA A 16 -2.83 -21.56 -23.15
N VAL A 17 -3.90 -21.12 -23.82
CA VAL A 17 -5.26 -21.12 -23.28
C VAL A 17 -5.79 -22.55 -23.08
N LEU A 18 -5.48 -23.50 -23.98
CA LEU A 18 -5.84 -24.91 -23.81
C LEU A 18 -5.05 -25.60 -22.70
N ALA A 19 -3.75 -25.32 -22.54
CA ALA A 19 -2.91 -25.88 -21.49
C ALA A 19 -3.30 -25.36 -20.09
N CYS A 20 -3.67 -24.07 -19.99
CA CYS A 20 -4.26 -23.50 -18.77
C CYS A 20 -5.65 -24.07 -18.47
N ALA A 21 -6.44 -24.43 -19.48
CA ALA A 21 -7.76 -25.04 -19.29
C ALA A 21 -7.69 -26.50 -18.83
N THR A 22 -6.66 -27.27 -19.23
CA THR A 22 -6.52 -28.69 -18.85
C THR A 22 -6.02 -28.92 -17.42
N LEU A 23 -5.40 -27.91 -16.78
CA LEU A 23 -5.03 -27.96 -15.35
C LEU A 23 -6.09 -27.32 -14.43
N ALA A 24 -7.20 -26.87 -14.99
CA ALA A 24 -8.32 -26.27 -14.27
C ALA A 24 -9.59 -27.12 -14.45
N LEU A 25 -9.63 -28.33 -13.88
CA LEU A 25 -10.90 -28.98 -13.60
C LEU A 25 -11.40 -28.52 -12.22
N PRO A 26 -12.51 -27.77 -12.13
CA PRO A 26 -13.08 -27.41 -10.85
C PRO A 26 -13.93 -28.56 -10.32
N GLY A 27 -13.47 -29.21 -9.25
CA GLY A 27 -14.37 -29.79 -8.26
C GLY A 27 -15.01 -28.67 -7.45
N GLY A 28 -15.91 -27.91 -8.07
CA GLY A 28 -16.64 -26.83 -7.43
C GLY A 28 -18.07 -27.27 -7.16
N ALA A 29 -18.40 -27.50 -5.89
CA ALA A 29 -19.76 -27.23 -5.43
C ALA A 29 -20.02 -25.75 -5.73
N VAL A 30 -20.93 -25.49 -6.67
CA VAL A 30 -21.42 -24.13 -6.93
C VAL A 30 -22.16 -23.71 -5.67
N ALA A 31 -21.57 -22.83 -4.87
CA ALA A 31 -22.32 -22.08 -3.88
C ALA A 31 -23.45 -21.39 -4.65
N ALA A 32 -24.70 -21.77 -4.36
CA ALA A 32 -25.87 -21.22 -5.03
C ALA A 32 -25.89 -19.70 -4.77
N GLU A 33 -25.51 -18.91 -5.78
CA GLU A 33 -25.59 -17.46 -5.71
C GLU A 33 -27.05 -17.05 -5.46
N GLY A 34 -27.28 -16.17 -4.49
CA GLY A 34 -28.61 -15.68 -4.15
C GLY A 34 -29.32 -15.00 -5.33
N PRO A 35 -30.67 -14.94 -5.31
CA PRO A 35 -31.46 -14.45 -6.44
C PRO A 35 -31.15 -12.98 -6.76
N LEU A 36 -31.15 -12.65 -8.06
CA LEU A 36 -30.92 -11.29 -8.55
C LEU A 36 -32.15 -10.39 -8.28
N VAL A 37 -31.93 -9.25 -7.65
CA VAL A 37 -32.96 -8.26 -7.28
C VAL A 37 -32.71 -6.93 -8.00
N LEU A 38 -33.77 -6.37 -8.59
CA LEU A 38 -33.75 -5.04 -9.20
C LEU A 38 -34.36 -4.03 -8.23
N VAL A 39 -33.56 -3.09 -7.73
CA VAL A 39 -34.07 -1.95 -6.96
C VAL A 39 -34.23 -0.78 -7.93
N LEU A 40 -35.47 -0.34 -8.13
CA LEU A 40 -35.77 0.82 -8.98
C LEU A 40 -35.59 2.12 -8.18
N PRO A 41 -35.21 3.23 -8.84
CA PRO A 41 -35.21 4.54 -8.20
C PRO A 41 -36.57 4.89 -7.59
N PHE A 42 -36.54 5.37 -6.36
CA PHE A 42 -37.74 5.74 -5.60
C PHE A 42 -38.23 7.13 -6.04
N GLN A 43 -39.55 7.33 -6.00
CA GLN A 43 -40.10 8.68 -6.08
C GLN A 43 -39.87 9.37 -4.74
N VAL A 44 -39.08 10.44 -4.74
CA VAL A 44 -38.61 11.08 -3.52
C VAL A 44 -39.22 12.47 -3.40
N ASN A 45 -39.94 12.71 -2.31
CA ASN A 45 -40.34 14.03 -1.83
C ASN A 45 -39.54 14.32 -0.55
N ALA A 46 -38.30 14.76 -0.71
CA ALA A 46 -37.39 15.07 0.39
C ALA A 46 -37.03 16.55 0.38
N GLY A 47 -36.78 17.11 1.57
CA GLY A 47 -36.32 18.48 1.74
C GLY A 47 -34.84 18.63 1.35
N PRO A 48 -34.31 19.86 1.38
CA PRO A 48 -32.93 20.16 1.00
C PRO A 48 -31.86 19.45 1.85
N GLU A 49 -32.23 18.82 2.96
CA GLU A 49 -31.33 18.05 3.84
C GLU A 49 -30.94 16.68 3.28
N MET A 50 -31.70 16.15 2.30
CA MET A 50 -31.34 14.94 1.56
C MET A 50 -31.40 15.18 0.04
N PRO A 51 -30.49 15.99 -0.52
CA PRO A 51 -30.52 16.39 -1.93
C PRO A 51 -30.33 15.21 -2.89
N ASN A 52 -29.75 14.11 -2.40
CA ASN A 52 -29.51 12.88 -3.14
C ASN A 52 -30.38 11.70 -2.69
N ALA A 53 -31.48 11.92 -1.94
CA ALA A 53 -32.31 10.81 -1.43
C ALA A 53 -32.84 9.87 -2.53
N SER A 54 -33.05 10.37 -3.75
CA SER A 54 -33.44 9.54 -4.91
C SER A 54 -32.36 8.55 -5.36
N GLN A 55 -31.11 8.77 -4.93
CA GLN A 55 -29.95 7.91 -5.15
C GLN A 55 -29.63 7.10 -3.89
N ASP A 56 -29.60 7.76 -2.74
CA ASP A 56 -29.10 7.19 -1.49
C ASP A 56 -30.05 6.13 -0.92
N VAL A 57 -31.38 6.36 -1.00
CA VAL A 57 -32.38 5.41 -0.47
C VAL A 57 -32.37 4.08 -1.26
N PRO A 58 -32.48 4.07 -2.60
CA PRO A 58 -32.37 2.83 -3.36
C PRO A 58 -31.00 2.13 -3.21
N GLN A 59 -29.92 2.91 -3.06
CA GLN A 59 -28.57 2.38 -2.90
C GLN A 59 -28.41 1.69 -1.54
N ALA A 60 -28.89 2.29 -0.45
CA ALA A 60 -28.89 1.69 0.88
C ALA A 60 -29.67 0.36 0.91
N ILE A 61 -30.83 0.29 0.23
CA ILE A 61 -31.59 -0.96 0.06
C ILE A 61 -30.77 -1.99 -0.72
N ALA A 62 -30.14 -1.59 -1.83
CA ALA A 62 -29.31 -2.49 -2.63
C ALA A 62 -28.09 -3.04 -1.87
N ASP A 63 -27.48 -2.23 -1.01
CA ASP A 63 -26.34 -2.63 -0.20
C ASP A 63 -26.76 -3.57 0.95
N GLN A 64 -27.91 -3.31 1.58
CA GLN A 64 -28.49 -4.25 2.56
C GLN A 64 -28.89 -5.59 1.93
N LEU A 65 -29.44 -5.58 0.70
CA LEU A 65 -29.72 -6.82 -0.04
C LEU A 65 -28.45 -7.65 -0.28
N LYS A 66 -27.33 -7.00 -0.66
CA LYS A 66 -26.03 -7.67 -0.83
C LYS A 66 -25.48 -8.22 0.49
N GLN A 67 -25.61 -7.47 1.59
CA GLN A 67 -25.24 -7.94 2.93
C GLN A 67 -26.05 -9.15 3.37
N ASN A 68 -27.29 -9.29 2.88
CA ASN A 68 -28.17 -10.44 3.12
C ASN A 68 -28.06 -11.54 2.04
N GLY A 69 -26.96 -11.60 1.30
CA GLY A 69 -26.64 -12.70 0.38
C GLY A 69 -27.37 -12.69 -0.97
N MET A 70 -28.07 -11.60 -1.32
CA MET A 70 -28.72 -11.45 -2.63
C MET A 70 -27.83 -10.69 -3.62
N ARG A 71 -27.97 -11.00 -4.92
CA ARG A 71 -27.35 -10.22 -5.99
C ARG A 71 -28.25 -9.04 -6.32
N THR A 72 -27.69 -7.86 -6.57
CA THR A 72 -28.48 -6.71 -7.03
C THR A 72 -28.02 -6.20 -8.39
N VAL A 73 -28.98 -5.74 -9.19
CA VAL A 73 -28.69 -5.09 -10.48
C VAL A 73 -28.00 -3.75 -10.18
N PRO A 74 -26.88 -3.41 -10.86
CA PRO A 74 -26.23 -2.12 -10.69
C PRO A 74 -27.21 -0.94 -10.87
N MET A 75 -27.13 0.04 -9.99
CA MET A 75 -28.08 1.17 -9.94
C MET A 75 -28.09 1.98 -11.25
N GLU A 76 -26.96 2.08 -11.95
CA GLU A 76 -26.88 2.70 -13.29
C GLU A 76 -27.75 1.97 -14.31
N THR A 77 -27.69 0.64 -14.35
CA THR A 77 -28.53 -0.20 -15.21
C THR A 77 -30.00 -0.06 -14.83
N ALA A 78 -30.33 -0.03 -13.53
CA ALA A 78 -31.70 0.17 -13.06
C ALA A 78 -32.28 1.52 -13.52
N ARG A 79 -31.47 2.60 -13.48
CA ARG A 79 -31.86 3.94 -13.96
C ARG A 79 -32.08 3.99 -15.47
N VAL A 80 -31.24 3.31 -16.25
CA VAL A 80 -31.39 3.23 -17.71
C VAL A 80 -32.67 2.46 -18.07
N LEU A 81 -32.95 1.37 -17.36
CA LEU A 81 -34.16 0.58 -17.55
C LEU A 81 -35.43 1.38 -17.23
N GLN A 82 -35.44 2.15 -16.14
CA GLN A 82 -36.59 2.98 -15.75
C GLN A 82 -36.81 4.20 -16.66
N ARG A 83 -35.75 4.86 -17.15
CA ARG A 83 -35.90 6.00 -18.08
C ARG A 83 -36.64 5.63 -19.37
N ASN A 84 -36.54 4.37 -19.79
CA ASN A 84 -37.17 3.86 -21.00
C ASN A 84 -38.64 3.42 -20.78
N SER A 85 -39.20 3.55 -19.57
CA SER A 85 -40.52 3.00 -19.18
C SER A 85 -41.58 4.03 -18.74
N GLY A 86 -41.31 5.34 -18.78
CA GLY A 86 -42.26 6.40 -18.37
C GLY A 86 -42.28 6.72 -16.86
N GLU A 87 -43.02 7.76 -16.46
CA GLU A 87 -42.95 8.37 -15.10
C GLU A 87 -43.66 7.60 -13.97
N SER A 88 -44.63 6.72 -14.26
CA SER A 88 -45.35 5.94 -13.24
C SER A 88 -45.07 4.45 -13.34
N ILE A 89 -44.43 3.87 -12.32
CA ILE A 89 -44.22 2.42 -12.23
C ILE A 89 -45.48 1.77 -11.63
N ASP A 90 -46.25 1.08 -12.46
CA ASP A 90 -47.30 0.16 -12.02
C ASP A 90 -46.78 -1.28 -11.86
N LEU A 91 -47.62 -2.18 -11.36
CA LEU A 91 -47.25 -3.58 -11.13
C LEU A 91 -46.83 -4.31 -12.42
N ALA A 92 -47.48 -4.01 -13.54
CA ALA A 92 -47.19 -4.63 -14.83
C ALA A 92 -45.82 -4.19 -15.36
N THR A 93 -45.54 -2.89 -15.28
CA THR A 93 -44.27 -2.27 -15.67
C THR A 93 -43.12 -2.77 -14.80
N ALA A 94 -43.32 -2.87 -13.48
CA ALA A 94 -42.30 -3.41 -12.57
C ALA A 94 -41.89 -4.84 -12.96
N ARG A 95 -42.85 -5.73 -13.25
CA ARG A 95 -42.54 -7.11 -13.70
C ARG A 95 -41.83 -7.14 -15.04
N GLU A 96 -42.20 -6.26 -15.99
CA GLU A 96 -41.52 -6.17 -17.27
C GLU A 96 -40.05 -5.72 -17.12
N LEU A 97 -39.80 -4.68 -16.32
CA LEU A 97 -38.44 -4.21 -16.00
C LEU A 97 -37.62 -5.30 -15.31
N GLY A 98 -38.23 -6.06 -14.39
CA GLY A 98 -37.62 -7.22 -13.77
C GLY A 98 -37.17 -8.27 -14.78
N ARG A 99 -38.02 -8.63 -15.76
CA ARG A 99 -37.66 -9.59 -16.83
C ARG A 99 -36.53 -9.07 -17.71
N LYS A 100 -36.57 -7.79 -18.11
CA LYS A 100 -35.50 -7.16 -18.90
C LYS A 100 -34.16 -7.14 -18.15
N ALA A 101 -34.20 -6.98 -16.84
CA ALA A 101 -33.02 -7.00 -15.98
C ALA A 101 -32.53 -8.42 -15.61
N GLY A 102 -33.27 -9.47 -15.98
CA GLY A 102 -33.01 -10.84 -15.52
C GLY A 102 -33.22 -11.03 -14.00
N ALA A 103 -33.88 -10.09 -13.34
CA ALA A 103 -34.13 -10.12 -11.90
C ALA A 103 -35.31 -11.04 -11.57
N ARG A 104 -35.26 -11.67 -10.39
CA ARG A 104 -36.34 -12.50 -9.86
C ARG A 104 -37.32 -11.70 -9.00
N MET A 105 -36.86 -10.57 -8.45
CA MET A 105 -37.65 -9.62 -7.65
C MET A 105 -37.36 -8.18 -8.05
N VAL A 106 -38.36 -7.31 -7.88
CA VAL A 106 -38.26 -5.86 -8.10
C VAL A 106 -38.74 -5.13 -6.86
N ILE A 107 -37.97 -4.16 -6.39
CA ILE A 107 -38.35 -3.27 -5.28
C ILE A 107 -38.50 -1.85 -5.84
N TYR A 108 -39.65 -1.25 -5.59
CA TYR A 108 -39.91 0.16 -5.93
C TYR A 108 -40.84 0.80 -4.90
N GLY A 109 -40.83 2.12 -4.82
CA GLY A 109 -41.65 2.83 -3.84
C GLY A 109 -41.57 4.35 -3.91
N LYS A 110 -42.24 4.99 -2.96
CA LYS A 110 -42.18 6.42 -2.69
C LYS A 110 -41.54 6.65 -1.33
N PHE A 111 -40.73 7.69 -1.23
CA PHE A 111 -40.13 8.15 0.02
C PHE A 111 -40.53 9.62 0.22
N ASN A 112 -41.16 9.94 1.34
CA ASN A 112 -41.47 11.31 1.73
C ASN A 112 -40.79 11.63 3.05
N GLN A 113 -40.02 12.69 3.10
CA GLN A 113 -39.45 13.20 4.34
C GLN A 113 -40.55 13.89 5.17
N LEU A 114 -40.58 13.62 6.48
CA LEU A 114 -41.54 14.15 7.44
C LEU A 114 -40.77 14.77 8.62
N GLY A 115 -40.37 16.04 8.51
CA GLY A 115 -39.49 16.69 9.49
C GLY A 115 -38.14 15.96 9.62
N GLN A 116 -37.77 15.57 10.84
CA GLN A 116 -36.59 14.71 11.11
C GLN A 116 -36.81 13.22 10.80
N GLY A 117 -38.05 12.84 10.46
CA GLY A 117 -38.45 11.49 10.10
C GLY A 117 -38.72 11.30 8.61
N PHE A 118 -39.26 10.13 8.26
CA PHE A 118 -39.68 9.81 6.90
C PHE A 118 -40.85 8.81 6.89
N SER A 119 -41.63 8.86 5.81
CA SER A 119 -42.54 7.79 5.40
C SER A 119 -42.03 7.19 4.10
N MET A 120 -42.11 5.87 4.00
CA MET A 120 -41.68 5.13 2.82
C MET A 120 -42.75 4.10 2.47
N ASP A 121 -43.38 4.24 1.31
CA ASP A 121 -44.35 3.28 0.78
C ASP A 121 -43.67 2.44 -0.29
N THR A 122 -43.34 1.18 0.02
CA THR A 122 -42.60 0.30 -0.89
C THR A 122 -43.38 -0.95 -1.23
N ARG A 123 -43.06 -1.53 -2.39
CA ARG A 123 -43.59 -2.81 -2.83
C ARG A 123 -42.46 -3.71 -3.28
N ILE A 124 -42.49 -4.94 -2.80
CA ILE A 124 -41.62 -6.04 -3.25
C ILE A 124 -42.44 -6.89 -4.22
N VAL A 125 -41.98 -6.98 -5.47
CA VAL A 125 -42.71 -7.63 -6.56
C VAL A 125 -41.92 -8.83 -7.11
N PRO A 126 -42.43 -10.06 -6.92
CA PRO A 126 -41.93 -11.23 -7.65
C PRO A 126 -42.19 -11.09 -9.16
N VAL A 127 -41.15 -11.36 -9.97
CA VAL A 127 -41.17 -11.11 -11.43
C VAL A 127 -41.98 -12.16 -12.21
N TYR A 128 -41.96 -13.41 -11.75
CA TYR A 128 -42.54 -14.56 -12.46
C TYR A 128 -43.81 -15.09 -11.77
N GLU A 129 -43.79 -15.33 -10.46
CA GLU A 129 -44.91 -15.85 -9.67
C GLU A 129 -44.95 -15.23 -8.27
N GLY A 130 -46.14 -14.87 -7.76
CA GLY A 130 -46.36 -14.29 -6.44
C GLY A 130 -47.02 -12.90 -6.46
N GLU A 131 -47.73 -12.56 -5.37
CA GLU A 131 -48.36 -11.26 -5.18
C GLU A 131 -47.33 -10.19 -4.74
N ALA A 132 -47.61 -8.93 -5.06
CA ALA A 132 -46.79 -7.83 -4.60
C ALA A 132 -47.02 -7.58 -3.10
N VAL A 133 -45.95 -7.61 -2.32
CA VAL A 133 -46.03 -7.41 -0.87
C VAL A 133 -45.76 -5.93 -0.55
N PRO A 134 -46.71 -5.20 0.07
CA PRO A 134 -46.47 -3.85 0.55
C PRO A 134 -45.57 -3.89 1.80
N ALA A 135 -44.61 -2.96 1.85
CA ALA A 135 -43.73 -2.76 2.99
C ALA A 135 -43.59 -1.26 3.25
N GLY A 136 -44.59 -0.72 3.95
CA GLY A 136 -44.62 0.67 4.40
C GLY A 136 -43.84 0.88 5.70
N PHE A 137 -43.13 1.99 5.82
CA PHE A 137 -42.43 2.40 7.03
C PHE A 137 -42.73 3.85 7.34
N GLU A 138 -42.92 4.16 8.61
CA GLU A 138 -42.94 5.52 9.13
C GLU A 138 -42.00 5.57 10.32
N ARG A 139 -41.04 6.50 10.31
CA ARG A 139 -40.01 6.62 11.33
C ARG A 139 -39.80 8.09 11.65
N ASN A 140 -39.59 8.38 12.93
CA ASN A 140 -39.40 9.75 13.42
C ASN A 140 -37.93 10.22 13.29
N SER A 141 -37.04 9.39 12.71
CA SER A 141 -35.63 9.69 12.50
C SER A 141 -35.13 9.13 11.17
N LEU A 142 -34.34 9.92 10.44
CA LEU A 142 -33.61 9.50 9.23
C LEU A 142 -32.54 8.42 9.53
N THR A 143 -32.05 8.32 10.77
CA THR A 143 -31.08 7.28 11.16
C THR A 143 -31.66 5.86 11.08
N SER A 144 -32.99 5.73 11.17
CA SER A 144 -33.70 4.44 11.02
C SER A 144 -33.83 3.96 9.57
N LEU A 145 -33.29 4.69 8.58
CA LEU A 145 -33.33 4.29 7.16
C LEU A 145 -32.60 2.97 6.92
N ASN A 146 -31.43 2.77 7.55
CA ASN A 146 -30.65 1.53 7.44
C ASN A 146 -31.42 0.33 8.03
N GLU A 147 -32.12 0.54 9.14
CA GLU A 147 -32.96 -0.49 9.75
C GLU A 147 -34.14 -0.86 8.83
N CYS A 148 -34.78 0.13 8.21
CA CYS A 148 -35.87 -0.13 7.26
C CYS A 148 -35.38 -0.83 5.99
N ALA A 149 -34.20 -0.47 5.49
CA ALA A 149 -33.53 -1.16 4.39
C ALA A 149 -33.19 -2.61 4.75
N ALA A 150 -32.74 -2.88 5.99
CA ALA A 150 -32.50 -4.23 6.49
C ALA A 150 -33.80 -5.05 6.59
N VAL A 151 -34.91 -4.45 7.04
CA VAL A 151 -36.23 -5.12 7.07
C VAL A 151 -36.73 -5.45 5.66
N LEU A 152 -36.54 -4.54 4.70
CA LEU A 152 -36.85 -4.81 3.29
C LEU A 152 -36.01 -5.92 2.71
N ALA A 153 -34.72 -5.95 3.01
CA ALA A 153 -33.82 -7.01 2.58
C ALA A 153 -34.23 -8.36 3.18
N LYS A 154 -34.56 -8.39 4.48
CA LYS A 154 -35.06 -9.60 5.14
C LYS A 154 -36.36 -10.10 4.51
N ARG A 155 -37.33 -9.22 4.25
CA ARG A 155 -38.59 -9.60 3.58
C ARG A 155 -38.37 -10.09 2.14
N ALA A 156 -37.48 -9.46 1.39
CA ALA A 156 -37.12 -9.91 0.05
C ALA A 156 -36.46 -11.30 0.10
N ALA A 157 -35.57 -11.54 1.07
CA ALA A 157 -34.94 -12.84 1.28
C ALA A 157 -35.98 -13.92 1.64
N GLU A 158 -36.91 -13.63 2.55
CA GLU A 158 -38.01 -14.53 2.95
C GLU A 158 -38.93 -14.91 1.78
N ILE A 159 -39.26 -13.94 0.91
CA ILE A 159 -40.05 -14.19 -0.30
C ILE A 159 -39.28 -15.08 -1.29
N SER A 160 -37.96 -14.95 -1.32
CA SER A 160 -37.11 -15.66 -2.27
C SER A 160 -36.77 -17.11 -1.87
N ASN A 161 -36.95 -17.45 -0.59
CA ASN A 161 -36.58 -18.74 -0.03
C ASN A 161 -37.63 -19.19 1.02
N PRO A 162 -38.71 -19.88 0.63
CA PRO A 162 -39.79 -20.25 1.54
C PRO A 162 -39.39 -21.28 2.62
N ALA A 163 -38.15 -21.77 2.64
CA ALA A 163 -37.63 -22.72 3.62
C ALA A 163 -37.16 -22.08 4.95
N THR A 164 -37.04 -20.75 5.04
CA THR A 164 -36.57 -20.04 6.25
C THR A 164 -37.66 -19.30 7.04
N ALA A 165 -38.95 -19.53 6.72
CA ALA A 165 -40.07 -18.85 7.38
C ALA A 165 -40.52 -19.46 8.72
N ALA A 166 -39.72 -20.34 9.34
CA ALA A 166 -40.06 -21.03 10.58
C ALA A 166 -39.11 -20.71 11.73
N GLU A 167 -38.81 -19.42 11.99
CA GLU A 167 -38.23 -18.98 13.27
C GLU A 167 -38.24 -17.45 13.39
N ALA A 168 -39.39 -16.88 13.78
CA ALA A 168 -39.50 -15.57 14.46
C ALA A 168 -40.96 -15.29 14.83
N ALA A 169 -41.43 -15.88 15.92
CA ALA A 169 -42.58 -15.37 16.67
C ALA A 169 -42.03 -14.59 17.87
N PRO A 170 -42.40 -13.32 18.10
CA PRO A 170 -42.04 -12.64 19.34
C PRO A 170 -42.92 -13.15 20.49
N GLN A 171 -42.28 -13.77 21.48
CA GLN A 171 -42.87 -14.10 22.78
C GLN A 171 -43.27 -12.81 23.51
N LYS A 172 -44.50 -12.80 24.03
CA LYS A 172 -44.96 -11.88 25.06
C LYS A 172 -44.16 -12.11 26.33
N SER A 173 -43.57 -11.05 26.87
CA SER A 173 -43.11 -10.99 28.26
C SER A 173 -44.18 -10.24 29.07
N ASP A 174 -44.75 -10.95 30.04
CA ASP A 174 -45.66 -10.44 31.05
C ASP A 174 -44.88 -10.06 32.33
N ALA A 175 -45.44 -9.06 33.03
CA ALA A 175 -45.32 -8.75 34.46
C ALA A 175 -44.26 -7.70 34.90
N PRO A 176 -44.46 -7.01 36.04
CA PRO A 176 -45.11 -5.69 36.03
C PRO A 176 -44.29 -4.61 36.77
N ALA A 177 -44.40 -3.36 36.35
CA ALA A 177 -43.84 -2.23 37.09
C ALA A 177 -44.83 -1.71 38.15
N THR A 178 -44.43 -1.82 39.41
CA THR A 178 -45.07 -1.27 40.60
C THR A 178 -44.95 0.26 40.61
N LEU A 179 -46.09 0.95 40.76
CA LEU A 179 -46.15 2.39 41.03
C LEU A 179 -46.55 2.61 42.50
N VAL A 180 -45.78 3.42 43.23
CA VAL A 180 -46.16 4.03 44.51
C VAL A 180 -46.46 5.50 44.25
N PRO A 181 -47.54 6.08 44.82
CA PRO A 181 -47.96 7.44 44.51
C PRO A 181 -47.30 8.49 45.42
N MET A 182 -47.02 9.67 44.87
CA MET A 182 -46.94 10.92 45.63
C MET A 182 -47.97 11.91 45.07
N ASN A 183 -49.03 12.16 45.86
CA ASN A 183 -49.74 13.44 45.89
C ASN A 183 -48.74 14.51 46.42
N ALA A 184 -48.77 15.81 46.11
CA ALA A 184 -49.79 16.79 45.75
C ALA A 184 -49.05 18.07 45.22
N PRO A 185 -49.67 19.25 45.03
CA PRO A 185 -51.03 19.57 44.64
C PRO A 185 -51.10 20.36 43.31
N THR A 186 -52.28 20.37 42.73
CA THR A 186 -52.73 21.28 41.68
C THR A 186 -52.55 22.74 42.09
N SER A 187 -51.90 23.53 41.24
CA SER A 187 -52.17 24.96 41.10
C SER A 187 -52.28 25.27 39.62
N ALA A 188 -53.48 25.65 39.20
CA ALA A 188 -53.75 26.12 37.85
C ALA A 188 -53.43 27.62 37.82
N HIS A 189 -52.39 28.02 37.08
CA HIS A 189 -52.29 29.30 36.38
C HIS A 189 -51.19 29.26 35.28
N GLY A 190 -51.61 29.36 34.01
CA GLY A 190 -50.87 30.00 32.91
C GLY A 190 -49.54 29.40 32.44
N GLY A 191 -49.54 28.17 31.90
CA GLY A 191 -48.47 27.71 31.00
C GLY A 191 -48.66 28.25 29.58
N LEU A 192 -47.57 28.43 28.81
CA LEU A 192 -47.60 28.92 27.43
C LEU A 192 -48.61 28.14 26.58
N ALA A 193 -49.51 28.85 25.92
CA ALA A 193 -50.49 28.27 24.99
C ALA A 193 -49.85 27.76 23.70
N ASP A 194 -48.76 28.39 23.27
CA ASP A 194 -48.00 28.04 22.06
C ASP A 194 -46.61 28.70 22.04
N VAL A 195 -45.70 28.19 21.20
CA VAL A 195 -44.39 28.79 20.91
C VAL A 195 -44.27 28.93 19.39
N GLN A 196 -43.99 30.14 18.89
CA GLN A 196 -43.97 30.44 17.46
C GLN A 196 -42.67 31.12 17.05
N VAL A 197 -42.27 30.90 15.80
CA VAL A 197 -41.11 31.56 15.19
C VAL A 197 -41.59 32.36 13.98
N ARG A 198 -41.22 33.64 13.92
CA ARG A 198 -41.56 34.57 12.83
C ARG A 198 -40.29 35.12 12.20
N GLY A 199 -40.33 35.39 10.89
CA GLY A 199 -39.22 36.00 10.14
C GLY A 199 -38.34 35.01 9.37
N MET A 200 -38.66 33.72 9.43
CA MET A 200 -38.09 32.67 8.57
C MET A 200 -38.49 32.89 7.11
N LYS A 201 -37.53 32.77 6.19
CA LYS A 201 -37.72 32.97 4.74
C LYS A 201 -37.19 31.80 3.91
N VAL A 202 -36.11 31.14 4.34
CA VAL A 202 -35.44 30.07 3.60
C VAL A 202 -35.44 28.77 4.41
N LEU A 203 -35.10 28.82 5.70
CA LEU A 203 -35.17 27.68 6.62
C LEU A 203 -36.61 27.44 7.10
N ASP A 204 -36.91 26.18 7.44
CA ASP A 204 -38.20 25.79 8.02
C ASP A 204 -38.29 26.30 9.48
N PRO A 205 -39.40 26.94 9.91
CA PRO A 205 -39.61 27.31 11.31
C PRO A 205 -39.38 26.17 12.32
N ASP A 206 -39.64 24.92 11.93
CA ASP A 206 -39.42 23.75 12.77
C ASP A 206 -37.94 23.55 13.13
N THR A 207 -36.99 23.99 12.29
CA THR A 207 -35.55 23.93 12.57
C THR A 207 -35.19 24.70 13.84
N VAL A 208 -35.88 25.82 14.10
CA VAL A 208 -35.70 26.62 15.32
C VAL A 208 -36.46 25.98 16.49
N LEU A 209 -37.71 25.57 16.27
CA LEU A 209 -38.57 24.99 17.32
C LEU A 209 -37.99 23.69 17.90
N MET A 210 -37.34 22.84 17.10
CA MET A 210 -36.71 21.61 17.57
C MET A 210 -35.47 21.84 18.43
N ARG A 211 -34.86 23.02 18.33
CA ARG A 211 -33.68 23.38 19.12
C ARG A 211 -34.05 23.97 20.48
N LEU A 212 -35.28 24.48 20.63
CA LEU A 212 -35.77 25.09 21.85
C LEU A 212 -36.00 24.08 22.96
N THR A 213 -35.66 24.46 24.19
CA THR A 213 -35.97 23.66 25.40
C THR A 213 -37.38 23.97 25.90
N ILE A 214 -37.83 25.21 25.74
CA ILE A 214 -39.16 25.69 26.12
C ILE A 214 -40.21 25.14 25.15
N ARG A 215 -41.26 24.53 25.71
CA ARG A 215 -42.37 23.95 24.95
C ARG A 215 -43.72 24.50 25.41
N LYS A 216 -44.74 24.22 24.61
CA LYS A 216 -46.14 24.49 24.96
C LYS A 216 -46.48 23.84 26.31
N GLY A 217 -47.04 24.64 27.23
CA GLY A 217 -47.37 24.24 28.59
C GLY A 217 -46.36 24.69 29.65
N ASP A 218 -45.15 25.10 29.27
CA ASP A 218 -44.13 25.58 30.20
C ASP A 218 -44.44 27.02 30.67
N SER A 219 -43.95 27.38 31.86
CA SER A 219 -44.01 28.76 32.41
C SER A 219 -42.59 29.30 32.59
N PRO A 220 -41.88 29.66 31.50
CA PRO A 220 -40.49 30.10 31.57
C PRO A 220 -40.35 31.50 32.19
N ASP A 221 -39.26 31.72 32.92
CA ASP A 221 -38.87 33.04 33.40
C ASP A 221 -38.04 33.79 32.34
N ALA A 222 -37.72 35.06 32.62
CA ALA A 222 -36.95 35.90 31.69
C ALA A 222 -35.53 35.34 31.41
N THR A 223 -34.95 34.62 32.37
CA THR A 223 -33.62 34.00 32.22
C THR A 223 -33.69 32.85 31.22
N ALA A 224 -34.67 31.96 31.37
CA ALA A 224 -34.90 30.84 30.46
C ALA A 224 -35.20 31.32 29.03
N ILE A 225 -36.00 32.38 28.87
CA ILE A 225 -36.27 32.96 27.54
C ILE A 225 -34.99 33.51 26.91
N ASN A 226 -34.13 34.17 27.69
CA ASN A 226 -32.87 34.73 27.19
C ASN A 226 -31.85 33.64 26.81
N GLU A 227 -31.83 32.52 27.55
CA GLU A 227 -31.04 31.33 27.17
C GLU A 227 -31.51 30.73 25.85
N GLU A 228 -32.82 30.72 25.58
CA GLU A 228 -33.36 30.28 24.30
C GLU A 228 -33.04 31.26 23.15
N VAL A 229 -33.10 32.58 23.39
CA VAL A 229 -32.62 33.59 22.41
C VAL A 229 -31.16 33.35 22.07
N LYS A 230 -30.30 33.13 23.07
CA LYS A 230 -28.89 32.80 22.86
C LYS A 230 -28.74 31.49 22.09
N ARG A 231 -29.52 30.46 22.42
CA ARG A 231 -29.49 29.15 21.73
C ARG A 231 -29.85 29.27 20.25
N ILE A 232 -30.83 30.11 19.92
CA ILE A 232 -31.21 30.40 18.52
C ILE A 232 -30.10 31.21 17.83
N TRP A 233 -29.53 32.22 18.49
CA TRP A 233 -28.41 32.99 17.96
C TRP A 233 -27.18 32.11 17.66
N ASP A 234 -26.85 31.21 18.57
CA ASP A 234 -25.72 30.26 18.47
C ASP A 234 -25.89 29.26 17.31
N MET A 235 -27.08 29.16 16.70
CA MET A 235 -27.28 28.41 15.45
C MET A 235 -26.56 29.06 14.26
N GLY A 236 -26.22 30.36 14.32
CA GLY A 236 -25.38 31.06 13.33
C GLY A 236 -26.07 31.53 12.05
N TYR A 237 -27.35 31.19 11.85
CA TYR A 237 -28.15 31.51 10.65
C TYR A 237 -28.90 32.85 10.70
N PHE A 238 -28.90 33.53 11.85
CA PHE A 238 -29.70 34.73 12.07
C PHE A 238 -28.80 35.93 12.37
N SER A 239 -29.16 37.11 11.87
CA SER A 239 -28.49 38.38 12.16
C SER A 239 -29.14 39.15 13.30
N ASP A 240 -30.37 38.80 13.67
CA ASP A 240 -31.10 39.34 14.83
C ASP A 240 -32.08 38.27 15.36
N VAL A 241 -32.22 38.18 16.68
CA VAL A 241 -33.12 37.25 17.37
C VAL A 241 -33.73 37.98 18.55
N GLN A 242 -35.06 38.07 18.56
CA GLN A 242 -35.82 38.73 19.63
C GLN A 242 -36.93 37.79 20.11
N ALA A 243 -37.23 37.83 21.41
CA ALA A 243 -38.33 37.08 21.99
C ALA A 243 -39.36 38.05 22.59
N THR A 244 -40.63 37.82 22.28
CA THR A 244 -41.76 38.62 22.76
C THR A 244 -42.89 37.72 23.23
N LEU A 245 -43.51 38.06 24.35
CA LEU A 245 -44.66 37.32 24.88
C LEU A 245 -45.95 38.04 24.47
N GLU A 246 -46.68 37.47 23.51
CA GLU A 246 -47.96 38.00 23.01
C GLU A 246 -49.11 37.27 23.70
N GLY A 247 -49.60 37.83 24.82
CA GLY A 247 -50.63 37.18 25.64
C GLY A 247 -50.07 35.95 26.38
N ASN A 248 -50.39 34.75 25.88
CA ASN A 248 -49.88 33.48 26.41
C ASN A 248 -49.06 32.69 25.37
N VAL A 249 -48.63 33.34 24.28
CA VAL A 249 -47.83 32.74 23.20
C VAL A 249 -46.45 33.39 23.18
N LEU A 250 -45.39 32.58 23.23
CA LEU A 250 -44.01 33.07 23.12
C LEU A 250 -43.62 33.11 21.64
N VAL A 251 -43.31 34.30 21.13
CA VAL A 251 -42.97 34.54 19.73
C VAL A 251 -41.50 34.93 19.63
N PHE A 252 -40.71 34.09 18.96
CA PHE A 252 -39.34 34.42 18.55
C PHE A 252 -39.37 35.06 17.16
N THR A 253 -38.97 36.33 17.07
CA THR A 253 -38.80 37.04 15.80
C THR A 253 -37.33 37.01 15.41
N VAL A 254 -37.03 36.45 14.23
CA VAL A 254 -35.66 36.31 13.73
C VAL A 254 -35.47 37.03 12.39
N VAL A 255 -34.26 37.52 12.15
CA VAL A 255 -33.84 38.02 10.82
C VAL A 255 -32.86 37.01 10.25
N GLU A 256 -33.33 36.20 9.31
CA GLU A 256 -32.52 35.18 8.65
C GLU A 256 -31.46 35.79 7.72
N LYS A 257 -30.23 35.25 7.78
CA LYS A 257 -29.14 35.60 6.87
C LYS A 257 -29.46 35.17 5.43
N PRO A 258 -28.83 35.79 4.41
CA PRO A 258 -29.17 35.49 3.03
C PRO A 258 -28.78 34.07 2.62
N ARG A 259 -29.53 33.51 1.65
CA ARG A 259 -29.14 32.31 0.92
C ARG A 259 -28.01 32.65 -0.05
N ILE A 260 -26.99 31.81 -0.11
CA ILE A 260 -25.87 31.96 -1.04
C ILE A 260 -26.28 31.40 -2.40
N ASP A 261 -26.40 32.24 -3.43
CA ASP A 261 -26.77 31.80 -4.77
C ASP A 261 -25.56 31.29 -5.56
N ASN A 262 -24.43 31.98 -5.39
CA ASN A 262 -23.17 31.66 -6.04
C ASN A 262 -22.00 32.08 -5.14
N ILE A 263 -20.87 31.39 -5.30
CA ILE A 263 -19.61 31.70 -4.62
C ILE A 263 -18.59 32.09 -5.69
N VAL A 264 -17.96 33.25 -5.52
CA VAL A 264 -16.95 33.77 -6.45
C VAL A 264 -15.65 33.93 -5.68
N VAL A 265 -14.56 33.41 -6.23
CA VAL A 265 -13.21 33.60 -5.69
C VAL A 265 -12.47 34.66 -6.51
N ASP A 266 -12.04 35.71 -5.83
CA ASP A 266 -11.29 36.84 -6.39
C ASP A 266 -9.87 36.92 -5.79
N GLY A 267 -8.91 37.37 -6.61
CA GLY A 267 -7.50 37.49 -6.23
C GLY A 267 -6.74 36.17 -6.04
N SER A 268 -7.32 35.04 -6.46
CA SER A 268 -6.71 33.70 -6.42
C SER A 268 -6.10 33.35 -7.79
N ASP A 269 -4.83 33.72 -7.99
CA ASP A 269 -4.08 33.53 -9.24
C ASP A 269 -3.00 32.43 -9.12
N LYS A 270 -2.45 32.22 -7.91
CA LYS A 270 -1.38 31.25 -7.65
C LYS A 270 -1.90 29.89 -7.17
N VAL A 271 -3.03 29.89 -6.46
CA VAL A 271 -3.79 28.69 -6.11
C VAL A 271 -5.01 28.63 -7.01
N SER A 272 -5.43 27.45 -7.46
CA SER A 272 -6.59 27.38 -8.34
C SER A 272 -7.87 27.72 -7.59
N LYS A 273 -8.80 28.43 -8.25
CA LYS A 273 -10.09 28.78 -7.65
C LYS A 273 -10.90 27.54 -7.27
N ASP A 274 -10.74 26.44 -8.00
CA ASP A 274 -11.39 25.17 -7.71
C ASP A 274 -10.87 24.55 -6.41
N ASP A 275 -9.56 24.65 -6.13
CA ASP A 275 -8.99 24.18 -4.87
C ASP A 275 -9.48 25.01 -3.68
N VAL A 276 -9.61 26.33 -3.86
CA VAL A 276 -10.19 27.23 -2.85
C VAL A 276 -11.64 26.84 -2.57
N LEU A 277 -12.45 26.64 -3.60
CA LEU A 277 -13.85 26.20 -3.46
C LEU A 277 -13.97 24.81 -2.84
N ALA A 278 -13.06 23.89 -3.16
CA ALA A 278 -13.05 22.53 -2.61
C ALA A 278 -12.67 22.49 -1.13
N ALA A 279 -11.91 23.47 -0.63
CA ALA A 279 -11.57 23.60 0.78
C ALA A 279 -12.74 24.12 1.63
N MET A 280 -13.74 24.76 1.02
CA MET A 280 -14.90 25.33 1.71
C MET A 280 -16.00 24.30 2.02
N GLY A 281 -16.61 24.43 3.19
CA GLY A 281 -17.84 23.77 3.59
C GLY A 281 -19.11 24.50 3.11
N THR A 282 -19.05 25.82 2.94
CA THR A 282 -20.16 26.62 2.41
C THR A 282 -20.40 26.26 0.94
N LYS A 283 -21.66 26.02 0.58
CA LYS A 283 -22.06 25.63 -0.78
C LYS A 283 -23.08 26.60 -1.36
N SER A 284 -23.06 26.75 -2.67
CA SER A 284 -24.15 27.44 -3.36
C SER A 284 -25.48 26.73 -3.08
N GLY A 285 -26.50 27.50 -2.71
CA GLY A 285 -27.83 27.06 -2.34
C GLY A 285 -28.09 26.99 -0.83
N SER A 286 -27.07 27.06 0.04
CA SER A 286 -27.24 27.04 1.50
C SER A 286 -27.52 28.42 2.09
N VAL A 287 -28.12 28.46 3.28
CA VAL A 287 -28.19 29.69 4.07
C VAL A 287 -26.81 29.99 4.64
N LEU A 288 -26.42 31.26 4.64
CA LEU A 288 -25.14 31.67 5.20
C LEU A 288 -25.07 31.35 6.70
N ASN A 289 -24.03 30.62 7.10
CA ASN A 289 -23.69 30.36 8.49
C ASN A 289 -22.31 30.95 8.78
N GLU A 290 -22.19 31.74 9.84
CA GLU A 290 -20.97 32.48 10.16
C GLU A 290 -19.87 31.61 10.77
N GLN A 291 -20.23 30.56 11.51
CA GLN A 291 -19.24 29.59 12.02
C GLN A 291 -18.61 28.82 10.85
N VAL A 292 -19.45 28.30 9.95
CA VAL A 292 -18.97 27.60 8.74
C VAL A 292 -18.13 28.53 7.88
N LEU A 293 -18.54 29.79 7.69
CA LEU A 293 -17.76 30.75 6.91
C LEU A 293 -16.42 31.09 7.58
N SER A 294 -16.38 31.22 8.91
CA SER A 294 -15.12 31.44 9.64
C SER A 294 -14.18 30.25 9.45
N ASP A 295 -14.69 29.02 9.57
CA ASP A 295 -13.93 27.79 9.34
C ASP A 295 -13.43 27.71 7.90
N ASP A 296 -14.25 28.13 6.93
CA ASP A 296 -13.88 28.17 5.51
C ASP A 296 -12.74 29.15 5.25
N LEU A 297 -12.81 30.36 5.81
CA LEU A 297 -11.71 31.35 5.70
C LEU A 297 -10.41 30.82 6.31
N GLN A 298 -10.50 30.12 7.44
CA GLN A 298 -9.35 29.47 8.07
C GLN A 298 -8.78 28.36 7.18
N LYS A 299 -9.61 27.44 6.66
CA LYS A 299 -9.17 26.37 5.75
C LYS A 299 -8.54 26.89 4.47
N ILE A 300 -9.07 27.98 3.92
CA ILE A 300 -8.46 28.65 2.76
C ILE A 300 -7.10 29.24 3.16
N SER A 301 -6.99 29.91 4.31
CA SER A 301 -5.70 30.40 4.81
C SER A 301 -4.69 29.27 4.98
N GLU A 302 -5.10 28.13 5.55
CA GLU A 302 -4.27 26.93 5.71
C GLU A 302 -3.85 26.32 4.37
N LEU A 303 -4.74 26.29 3.37
CA LEU A 303 -4.42 25.88 2.00
C LEU A 303 -3.32 26.76 1.40
N TYR A 304 -3.43 28.08 1.55
CA TYR A 304 -2.40 29.02 1.09
C TYR A 304 -1.08 28.86 1.83
N HIS A 305 -1.10 28.64 3.15
CA HIS A 305 0.10 28.35 3.95
C HIS A 305 0.79 27.08 3.46
N LYS A 306 0.04 26.01 3.18
CA LYS A 306 0.55 24.74 2.66
C LYS A 306 1.26 24.91 1.31
N GLU A 307 0.77 25.83 0.48
CA GLU A 307 1.40 26.19 -0.79
C GLU A 307 2.54 27.22 -0.67
N GLY A 308 2.86 27.67 0.56
CA GLY A 308 3.98 28.56 0.86
C GLY A 308 3.64 30.06 0.88
N PHE A 309 2.35 30.42 0.91
CA PHE A 309 1.85 31.79 0.93
C PHE A 309 1.38 32.21 2.33
N TYR A 310 2.32 32.35 3.28
CA TYR A 310 2.02 32.63 4.69
C TYR A 310 1.53 34.06 4.98
N LEU A 311 1.71 34.96 4.02
CA LEU A 311 1.21 36.34 4.12
C LEU A 311 -0.16 36.50 3.43
N ALA A 312 -0.77 35.39 3.00
CA ALA A 312 -2.07 35.42 2.35
C ALA A 312 -3.14 35.95 3.32
N LYS A 313 -3.95 36.91 2.85
CA LYS A 313 -5.09 37.43 3.60
C LYS A 313 -6.37 37.03 2.88
N VAL A 314 -7.21 36.27 3.57
CA VAL A 314 -8.50 35.82 3.08
C VAL A 314 -9.59 36.63 3.76
N THR A 315 -10.44 37.28 2.97
CA THR A 315 -11.58 38.05 3.44
C THR A 315 -12.81 37.68 2.64
N TYR A 316 -13.99 38.09 3.10
CA TYR A 316 -15.22 37.89 2.34
C TYR A 316 -16.03 39.18 2.27
N ARG A 317 -16.85 39.28 1.24
CA ARG A 317 -17.90 40.30 1.12
C ARG A 317 -19.14 39.68 0.48
N LEU A 318 -20.31 40.17 0.87
CA LEU A 318 -21.58 39.76 0.29
C LEU A 318 -22.03 40.82 -0.71
N GLU A 319 -22.37 40.39 -1.91
CA GLU A 319 -23.02 41.25 -2.91
C GLU A 319 -24.50 40.88 -3.03
N ASP A 320 -25.37 41.86 -2.75
CA ASP A 320 -26.81 41.68 -2.91
C ASP A 320 -27.19 41.64 -4.39
N ARG A 321 -28.04 40.67 -4.75
CA ARG A 321 -28.61 40.59 -6.10
C ARG A 321 -29.86 41.46 -6.19
N GLN A 322 -30.02 42.19 -7.31
CA GLN A 322 -31.27 42.89 -7.62
C GLN A 322 -32.45 41.90 -7.59
N GLY A 323 -33.34 42.03 -6.60
CA GLY A 323 -34.48 41.12 -6.37
C GLY A 323 -34.61 40.57 -4.94
N GLY A 324 -33.59 40.74 -4.09
CA GLY A 324 -33.72 40.72 -2.62
C GLY A 324 -33.92 39.38 -1.92
N ARG A 325 -33.53 38.24 -2.53
CA ARG A 325 -33.69 36.90 -1.90
C ARG A 325 -32.44 36.02 -1.87
N GLY A 326 -31.31 36.47 -2.42
CA GLY A 326 -30.05 35.74 -2.44
C GLY A 326 -28.86 36.68 -2.55
N ALA A 327 -27.71 36.25 -2.04
CA ALA A 327 -26.45 36.97 -2.07
C ALA A 327 -25.39 36.19 -2.83
N VAL A 328 -24.46 36.91 -3.47
CA VAL A 328 -23.23 36.33 -4.01
C VAL A 328 -22.16 36.46 -2.93
N LEU A 329 -21.60 35.32 -2.50
CA LEU A 329 -20.47 35.30 -1.58
C LEU A 329 -19.19 35.48 -2.38
N VAL A 330 -18.51 36.61 -2.19
CA VAL A 330 -17.22 36.88 -2.83
C VAL A 330 -16.11 36.66 -1.81
N ILE A 331 -15.34 35.59 -2.00
CA ILE A 331 -14.10 35.33 -1.26
C ILE A 331 -12.99 36.12 -1.93
N SER A 332 -12.41 37.08 -1.21
CA SER A 332 -11.34 37.94 -1.71
C SER A 332 -10.02 37.52 -1.05
N VAL A 333 -9.09 37.01 -1.86
CA VAL A 333 -7.78 36.58 -1.41
C VAL A 333 -6.72 37.57 -1.87
N THR A 334 -5.86 38.00 -0.95
CA THR A 334 -4.61 38.70 -1.27
C THR A 334 -3.46 37.74 -0.99
N GLU A 335 -2.92 37.10 -2.03
CA GLU A 335 -2.02 35.92 -1.88
C GLU A 335 -0.64 36.27 -1.33
N GLY A 336 -0.13 37.47 -1.63
CA GLY A 336 1.24 37.87 -1.27
C GLY A 336 2.32 37.08 -2.02
N ASN A 337 3.58 37.19 -1.57
CA ASN A 337 4.71 36.46 -2.16
C ASN A 337 4.88 35.09 -1.50
N LYS A 338 5.29 34.09 -2.29
CA LYS A 338 5.66 32.77 -1.77
C LYS A 338 6.97 32.86 -0.99
N LEU A 339 6.93 32.51 0.30
CA LEU A 339 8.08 32.52 1.18
C LEU A 339 8.64 31.12 1.36
N TYR A 340 9.95 31.04 1.57
CA TYR A 340 10.66 29.81 1.85
C TYR A 340 11.46 29.94 3.14
N ILE A 341 11.70 28.83 3.81
CA ILE A 341 12.57 28.76 4.99
C ILE A 341 13.98 29.15 4.56
N ARG A 342 14.46 30.26 5.13
CA ARG A 342 15.82 30.79 4.91
C ARG A 342 16.79 30.28 5.94
N ASP A 343 16.35 30.21 7.19
CA ASP A 343 17.19 29.76 8.29
C ASP A 343 16.36 29.05 9.37
N VAL A 344 16.99 28.07 10.00
CA VAL A 344 16.44 27.33 11.15
C VAL A 344 17.49 27.37 12.26
N LYS A 345 17.33 28.33 13.16
CA LYS A 345 18.24 28.55 14.27
C LYS A 345 17.80 27.75 15.49
N ILE A 346 18.78 27.20 16.20
CA ILE A 346 18.56 26.56 17.50
C ILE A 346 19.53 27.25 18.46
N GLU A 347 18.96 27.98 19.42
CA GLU A 347 19.71 28.73 20.43
C GLU A 347 19.74 27.94 21.75
N GLY A 348 20.84 28.10 22.50
CA GLY A 348 21.03 27.44 23.79
C GLY A 348 21.66 26.03 23.72
N LEU A 349 22.08 25.58 22.54
CA LEU A 349 22.96 24.41 22.41
C LEU A 349 24.39 24.76 22.85
N ASN A 350 24.91 24.06 23.85
CA ASN A 350 26.26 24.26 24.39
C ASN A 350 27.15 23.04 24.13
N LYS A 351 26.62 21.83 24.36
CA LYS A 351 27.35 20.56 24.29
C LYS A 351 26.78 19.61 23.22
N LEU A 352 25.51 19.73 22.85
CA LEU A 352 24.92 18.91 21.80
C LEU A 352 25.49 19.28 20.42
N ASN A 353 25.76 18.25 19.60
CA ASN A 353 26.25 18.46 18.25
C ASN A 353 25.09 18.85 17.31
N ARG A 354 25.13 20.10 16.83
CA ARG A 354 24.11 20.63 15.91
C ARG A 354 24.01 19.85 14.59
N GLY A 355 25.13 19.43 14.02
CA GLY A 355 25.15 18.74 12.73
C GLY A 355 24.54 17.33 12.79
N ASP A 356 24.56 16.69 13.96
CA ASP A 356 23.86 15.42 14.17
C ASP A 356 22.36 15.63 14.41
N LEU A 357 21.99 16.67 15.15
CA LEU A 357 20.59 17.06 15.38
C LEU A 357 19.87 17.43 14.07
N ASP A 358 20.54 18.16 13.17
CA ASP A 358 19.97 18.59 11.87
C ASP A 358 19.53 17.41 10.98
N LYS A 359 20.06 16.20 11.21
CA LYS A 359 19.66 14.99 10.48
C LYS A 359 18.25 14.53 10.84
N TYR A 360 17.77 14.83 12.05
CA TYR A 360 16.46 14.44 12.56
C TYR A 360 15.37 15.49 12.32
N MET A 361 15.76 16.72 12.00
CA MET A 361 14.86 17.84 11.71
C MET A 361 14.13 17.64 10.37
N ALA A 362 12.82 17.87 10.38
CA ALA A 362 11.97 17.89 9.19
C ALA A 362 12.10 19.20 8.43
N LEU A 363 12.17 20.31 9.16
CA LEU A 363 12.30 21.65 8.62
C LEU A 363 13.72 21.85 8.09
N LYS A 364 13.82 22.08 6.78
CA LYS A 364 15.09 22.31 6.08
C LYS A 364 14.99 23.56 5.23
N THR A 365 16.11 24.27 5.10
CA THR A 365 16.24 25.40 4.19
C THR A 365 16.14 24.94 2.73
N ARG A 366 15.80 25.88 1.85
CA ARG A 366 15.70 25.59 0.41
C ARG A 366 17.08 25.31 -0.19
N GLY A 367 17.26 24.11 -0.75
CA GLY A 367 18.45 23.69 -1.48
C GLY A 367 18.23 23.55 -2.99
N ILE A 368 19.28 23.13 -3.71
CA ILE A 368 19.26 22.96 -5.18
C ILE A 368 18.29 21.86 -5.63
N PHE A 369 18.06 20.85 -4.77
CA PHE A 369 17.14 19.72 -5.02
C PHE A 369 15.73 19.90 -4.41
N SER A 370 15.42 21.05 -3.81
CA SER A 370 14.13 21.30 -3.17
C SER A 370 12.92 21.18 -4.10
N TRP A 371 13.12 21.30 -5.42
CA TRP A 371 12.07 21.09 -6.43
C TRP A 371 11.58 19.63 -6.49
N LEU A 372 12.43 18.66 -6.09
CA LEU A 372 12.11 17.23 -6.08
C LEU A 372 11.73 16.74 -4.68
N THR A 373 12.40 17.22 -3.64
CA THR A 373 12.16 16.78 -2.25
C THR A 373 11.02 17.54 -1.56
N GLY A 374 10.57 18.68 -2.11
CA GLY A 374 9.58 19.55 -1.47
C GLY A 374 10.08 20.28 -0.23
N THR A 375 11.39 20.28 0.03
CA THR A 375 11.98 20.97 1.21
C THR A 375 12.02 22.49 1.03
N GLY A 376 12.01 23.23 2.13
CA GLY A 376 12.06 24.70 2.13
C GLY A 376 10.71 25.40 2.23
N VAL A 377 9.59 24.66 2.21
CA VAL A 377 8.25 25.17 2.55
C VAL A 377 7.98 24.83 4.03
N LEU A 378 7.54 25.82 4.81
CA LEU A 378 7.16 25.63 6.21
C LEU A 378 5.82 24.90 6.30
N LYS A 379 5.76 23.86 7.13
CA LYS A 379 4.51 23.25 7.54
C LYS A 379 4.41 23.35 9.05
N ASP A 380 3.30 23.88 9.55
CA ASP A 380 3.15 24.16 10.97
C ASP A 380 3.21 22.87 11.81
N GLU A 381 2.70 21.75 11.28
CA GLU A 381 2.85 20.40 11.84
C GLU A 381 4.31 19.99 12.09
N TYR A 382 5.26 20.52 11.32
CA TYR A 382 6.68 20.22 11.50
C TYR A 382 7.34 21.06 12.59
N LEU A 383 6.75 22.19 13.01
CA LEU A 383 7.28 22.97 14.13
C LEU A 383 7.20 22.16 15.44
N GLU A 384 6.01 21.62 15.74
CA GLU A 384 5.79 20.80 16.94
C GLU A 384 6.57 19.48 16.86
N ARG A 385 6.55 18.82 15.69
CA ARG A 385 7.33 17.60 15.46
C ARG A 385 8.82 17.84 15.73
N ASP A 386 9.39 18.92 15.19
CA ASP A 386 10.81 19.21 15.34
C ASP A 386 11.16 19.65 16.77
N THR A 387 10.28 20.37 17.47
CA THR A 387 10.43 20.62 18.92
C THR A 387 10.56 19.31 19.69
N ASN A 388 9.65 18.36 19.44
CA ASN A 388 9.70 17.04 20.07
C ASN A 388 10.92 16.22 19.65
N ALA A 389 11.35 16.33 18.38
CA ALA A 389 12.54 15.66 17.88
C ALA A 389 13.83 16.19 18.54
N ILE A 390 13.94 17.51 18.75
CA ILE A 390 15.06 18.12 19.48
C ILE A 390 15.09 17.63 20.93
N ALA A 391 13.94 17.63 21.61
CA ALA A 391 13.84 17.13 22.99
C ALA A 391 14.23 15.64 23.06
N ALA A 392 13.68 14.82 22.18
CA ALA A 392 14.00 13.39 22.10
C ALA A 392 15.48 13.13 21.77
N PHE A 393 16.10 13.92 20.89
CA PHE A 393 17.53 13.83 20.59
C PHE A 393 18.38 14.14 21.82
N GLY A 394 18.05 15.21 22.57
CA GLY A 394 18.74 15.52 23.83
C GLY A 394 18.59 14.41 24.88
N LEU A 395 17.37 13.91 25.08
CA LEU A 395 17.11 12.77 25.98
C LEU A 395 17.88 11.51 25.53
N ASN A 396 17.99 11.29 24.23
CA ASN A 396 18.76 10.18 23.65
C ASN A 396 20.27 10.32 23.86
N GLU A 397 20.76 11.56 23.91
CA GLU A 397 22.14 11.86 24.26
C GLU A 397 22.36 11.93 25.79
N GLY A 398 21.34 11.76 26.63
CA GLY A 398 21.47 11.69 28.09
C GLY A 398 21.16 12.99 28.83
N TYR A 399 20.60 13.99 28.17
CA TYR A 399 20.17 15.25 28.79
C TYR A 399 18.73 15.13 29.31
N VAL A 400 18.57 14.54 30.50
CA VAL A 400 17.25 14.21 31.08
C VAL A 400 16.41 15.45 31.40
N ASP A 401 17.06 16.57 31.72
CA ASP A 401 16.42 17.84 32.04
C ASP A 401 16.33 18.78 30.82
N ILE A 402 16.45 18.26 29.58
CA ILE A 402 16.34 19.08 28.39
C ILE A 402 14.95 19.70 28.28
N GLN A 403 14.90 20.99 28.00
CA GLN A 403 13.66 21.73 27.74
C GLN A 403 13.76 22.43 26.40
N VAL A 404 12.72 22.30 25.58
CA VAL A 404 12.62 22.97 24.28
C VAL A 404 11.36 23.81 24.30
N ALA A 405 11.53 25.13 24.15
CA ALA A 405 10.39 26.04 24.07
C ALA A 405 9.69 25.95 22.71
N ALA A 406 8.46 26.45 22.64
CA ALA A 406 7.77 26.63 21.36
C ALA A 406 8.62 27.54 20.43
N PRO A 407 8.77 27.19 19.15
CA PRO A 407 9.63 27.93 18.24
C PRO A 407 9.01 29.29 17.88
N THR A 408 9.87 30.29 17.73
CA THR A 408 9.47 31.60 17.20
C THR A 408 9.63 31.59 15.68
N VAL A 409 8.57 31.96 14.95
CA VAL A 409 8.59 32.09 13.49
C VAL A 409 8.50 33.56 13.10
N GLU A 410 9.52 34.04 12.38
CA GLU A 410 9.56 35.40 11.83
C GLU A 410 9.38 35.37 10.31
N TYR A 411 8.39 36.10 9.82
CA TYR A 411 8.15 36.31 8.40
C TYR A 411 8.77 37.62 7.96
N ARG A 412 9.73 37.56 7.03
CA ARG A 412 10.42 38.71 6.44
C ARG A 412 10.18 38.74 4.93
N ASP A 413 10.47 39.87 4.29
CA ASP A 413 10.28 40.03 2.84
C ASP A 413 11.11 39.03 2.00
N ASP A 414 12.24 38.56 2.54
CA ASP A 414 13.16 37.64 1.86
C ASP A 414 12.95 36.16 2.23
N GLY A 415 12.15 35.85 3.25
CA GLY A 415 11.75 34.50 3.63
C GLY A 415 11.39 34.31 5.11
N ILE A 416 11.40 33.06 5.56
CA ILE A 416 10.96 32.64 6.89
C ILE A 416 12.17 32.24 7.73
N TYR A 417 12.22 32.74 8.97
CA TYR A 417 13.25 32.44 9.95
C TYR A 417 12.60 31.76 11.15
N ILE A 418 13.13 30.60 11.54
CA ILE A 418 12.57 29.80 12.63
C ILE A 418 13.63 29.67 13.71
N THR A 419 13.28 29.99 14.96
CA THR A 419 14.21 29.92 16.11
C THR A 419 13.64 29.01 17.18
N PHE A 420 14.35 27.92 17.48
CA PHE A 420 14.08 27.03 18.61
C PHE A 420 14.97 27.43 19.79
N ASN A 421 14.39 27.61 20.97
CA ASN A 421 15.14 27.89 22.20
C ASN A 421 15.23 26.62 23.04
N VAL A 422 16.46 26.17 23.32
CA VAL A 422 16.75 24.92 24.01
C VAL A 422 17.53 25.22 25.29
N HIS A 423 17.17 24.54 26.37
CA HIS A 423 17.96 24.46 27.58
C HIS A 423 18.39 23.02 27.79
N GLU A 424 19.68 22.72 27.58
CA GLU A 424 20.20 21.34 27.59
C GLU A 424 20.13 20.69 28.99
N GLY A 425 20.50 21.42 30.04
CA GLY A 425 20.72 20.82 31.37
C GLY A 425 22.00 19.95 31.44
N PRO A 426 22.25 19.28 32.58
CA PRO A 426 23.37 18.35 32.73
C PRO A 426 23.12 17.01 32.00
N ARG A 427 24.20 16.28 31.74
CA ARG A 427 24.19 15.00 31.03
C ARG A 427 24.36 13.85 32.02
N TYR A 428 23.43 12.90 32.01
CA TYR A 428 23.34 11.83 32.99
C TYR A 428 23.88 10.49 32.48
N THR A 429 24.65 9.77 33.30
CA THR A 429 24.99 8.35 33.05
C THR A 429 24.01 7.41 33.73
N VAL A 430 23.98 6.14 33.30
CA VAL A 430 23.11 5.12 33.88
C VAL A 430 23.77 4.54 35.14
N ARG A 431 23.15 4.72 36.30
CA ARG A 431 23.61 4.17 37.58
C ARG A 431 23.13 2.75 37.79
N ASP A 432 21.81 2.54 37.69
CA ASP A 432 21.19 1.25 37.93
C ASP A 432 20.02 0.96 36.97
N VAL A 433 19.72 -0.33 36.82
CA VAL A 433 18.58 -0.83 36.04
C VAL A 433 17.75 -1.73 36.94
N VAL A 434 16.50 -1.36 37.18
CA VAL A 434 15.65 -2.00 38.18
C VAL A 434 14.37 -2.53 37.53
N PHE A 435 14.01 -3.77 37.85
CA PHE A 435 12.73 -4.37 37.44
C PHE A 435 11.77 -4.43 38.62
N ALA A 436 10.51 -4.08 38.39
CA ALA A 436 9.45 -4.14 39.40
C ALA A 436 8.16 -4.72 38.81
N GLY A 437 7.24 -5.17 39.67
CA GLY A 437 5.96 -5.74 39.25
C GLY A 437 6.01 -7.26 39.04
N ASP A 438 5.35 -7.75 37.99
CA ASP A 438 5.11 -9.18 37.76
C ASP A 438 6.24 -9.86 36.96
N VAL A 439 7.45 -9.88 37.52
CA VAL A 439 8.62 -10.48 36.85
C VAL A 439 8.46 -12.00 36.70
N ILE A 440 8.63 -12.55 35.48
CA ILE A 440 8.44 -13.99 35.20
C ILE A 440 9.72 -14.83 35.20
N ASP A 441 10.90 -14.20 35.21
CA ASP A 441 12.21 -14.88 35.20
C ASP A 441 13.16 -14.22 36.22
N SER A 442 14.39 -14.74 36.39
CA SER A 442 15.39 -14.16 37.28
C SER A 442 15.85 -12.79 36.81
N GLU A 443 16.32 -11.96 37.74
CA GLU A 443 16.85 -10.63 37.43
C GLU A 443 18.02 -10.71 36.41
N ASP A 444 18.91 -11.68 36.55
CA ASP A 444 20.00 -11.92 35.59
C ASP A 444 19.47 -12.18 34.16
N LYS A 445 18.38 -12.95 34.03
CA LYS A 445 17.74 -13.23 32.73
C LYS A 445 17.05 -12.01 32.16
N MET A 446 16.45 -11.18 33.00
CA MET A 446 15.83 -9.92 32.61
C MET A 446 16.88 -8.90 32.14
N LEU A 447 18.05 -8.86 32.81
CA LEU A 447 19.19 -8.04 32.41
C LEU A 447 19.77 -8.47 31.05
N GLU A 448 19.74 -9.76 30.70
CA GLU A 448 20.14 -10.25 29.36
C GLU A 448 19.22 -9.75 28.22
N VAL A 449 17.96 -9.39 28.51
CA VAL A 449 16.98 -8.93 27.50
C VAL A 449 17.14 -7.43 27.20
N VAL A 450 17.54 -6.63 28.20
CA VAL A 450 17.68 -5.17 28.09
C VAL A 450 19.11 -4.76 27.75
N GLN A 451 19.27 -3.76 26.90
CA GLN A 451 20.58 -3.19 26.57
C GLN A 451 21.02 -2.08 27.52
N MET A 452 20.11 -1.52 28.32
CA MET A 452 20.47 -0.50 29.31
C MET A 452 21.50 -1.00 30.34
N ASP A 453 21.53 -2.30 30.63
CA ASP A 453 22.54 -2.89 31.52
C ASP A 453 23.96 -2.83 30.91
N ASP A 454 24.10 -3.00 29.59
CA ASP A 454 25.38 -2.79 28.91
C ASP A 454 25.82 -1.32 28.96
N TRP A 455 24.85 -0.38 28.98
CA TRP A 455 25.13 1.06 29.09
C TRP A 455 25.66 1.40 30.46
N LYS A 456 25.04 0.85 31.51
CA LYS A 456 25.54 0.90 32.88
C LYS A 456 26.96 0.33 32.98
N LYS A 457 27.18 -0.90 32.49
CA LYS A 457 28.50 -1.57 32.54
C LYS A 457 29.61 -0.84 31.78
N SER A 458 29.25 -0.08 30.76
CA SER A 458 30.19 0.68 29.91
C SER A 458 30.30 2.17 30.31
N ASP A 459 29.67 2.59 31.41
CA ASP A 459 29.59 3.99 31.86
C ASP A 459 29.13 4.95 30.74
N LYS A 460 28.11 4.53 29.99
CA LYS A 460 27.52 5.33 28.90
C LYS A 460 26.43 6.26 29.44
N TYR A 461 26.24 7.35 28.71
CA TYR A 461 25.14 8.27 28.97
C TYR A 461 23.78 7.62 28.69
N PHE A 462 22.77 8.06 29.42
CA PHE A 462 21.39 7.63 29.25
C PHE A 462 20.92 7.83 27.80
N SER A 463 20.09 6.90 27.31
CA SER A 463 19.49 6.99 25.98
C SER A 463 18.01 6.61 26.05
N LEU A 464 17.14 7.58 25.75
CA LEU A 464 15.71 7.35 25.61
C LEU A 464 15.38 6.25 24.60
N THR A 465 16.09 6.20 23.47
CA THR A 465 15.86 5.17 22.45
C THR A 465 16.13 3.78 23.00
N VAL A 466 17.26 3.58 23.69
CA VAL A 466 17.58 2.28 24.30
C VAL A 466 16.53 1.89 25.34
N MET A 467 16.08 2.84 26.17
CA MET A 467 15.04 2.57 27.17
C MET A 467 13.70 2.15 26.54
N GLN A 468 13.28 2.83 25.48
CA GLN A 468 12.03 2.51 24.76
C GLN A 468 12.15 1.17 24.02
N GLU A 469 13.29 0.89 23.40
CA GLU A 469 13.57 -0.41 22.79
C GLU A 469 13.58 -1.53 23.82
N ASP A 470 14.14 -1.31 24.99
CA ASP A 470 14.17 -2.28 26.09
C ASP A 470 12.75 -2.56 26.62
N SER A 471 11.93 -1.53 26.84
CA SER A 471 10.50 -1.71 27.17
C SER A 471 9.81 -2.59 26.13
N LYS A 472 10.04 -2.33 24.83
CA LYS A 472 9.51 -3.18 23.76
C LYS A 472 10.07 -4.61 23.79
N ARG A 473 11.37 -4.81 23.98
CA ARG A 473 12.00 -6.14 24.07
C ARG A 473 11.44 -6.94 25.24
N LEU A 474 11.20 -6.28 26.37
CA LEU A 474 10.55 -6.87 27.53
C LEU A 474 9.10 -7.24 27.19
N THR A 475 8.30 -6.34 26.62
CA THR A 475 6.94 -6.66 26.18
C THR A 475 6.91 -7.83 25.19
N ASP A 476 7.84 -7.86 24.23
CA ASP A 476 7.98 -8.94 23.25
C ASP A 476 8.40 -10.26 23.92
N TYR A 477 9.33 -10.22 24.88
CA TYR A 477 9.73 -11.38 25.68
C TYR A 477 8.51 -11.99 26.39
N TYR A 478 7.69 -11.19 27.07
CA TYR A 478 6.48 -11.69 27.75
C TYR A 478 5.45 -12.21 26.74
N SER A 479 5.28 -11.51 25.62
CA SER A 479 4.39 -11.95 24.53
C SER A 479 4.78 -13.33 23.99
N ASP A 480 6.07 -13.66 23.95
CA ASP A 480 6.58 -14.95 23.48
C ASP A 480 6.28 -16.10 24.46
N TYR A 481 5.98 -15.80 25.73
CA TYR A 481 5.54 -16.79 26.73
C TYR A 481 4.01 -16.88 26.90
N GLY A 482 3.24 -16.19 26.05
CA GLY A 482 1.78 -16.26 26.01
C GLY A 482 1.04 -15.09 26.65
N TYR A 483 1.76 -14.06 27.11
CA TYR A 483 1.18 -12.88 27.75
C TYR A 483 0.90 -11.77 26.72
N ALA A 484 -0.23 -11.86 26.01
CA ALA A 484 -0.55 -10.96 24.88
C ALA A 484 -0.73 -9.49 25.26
N PHE A 485 -1.15 -9.22 26.48
CA PHE A 485 -1.47 -7.88 26.97
C PHE A 485 -0.47 -7.39 28.02
N ALA A 486 0.77 -7.90 27.97
CA ALA A 486 1.82 -7.47 28.88
C ALA A 486 2.20 -6.01 28.61
N GLU A 487 2.26 -5.21 29.67
CA GLU A 487 2.61 -3.79 29.63
C GLU A 487 3.89 -3.56 30.43
N VAL A 488 4.81 -2.74 29.89
CA VAL A 488 6.08 -2.41 30.53
C VAL A 488 6.24 -0.90 30.57
N ASP A 489 5.95 -0.32 31.72
CA ASP A 489 6.10 1.12 31.96
C ASP A 489 7.55 1.45 32.31
N THR A 490 8.07 2.52 31.73
CA THR A 490 9.43 3.01 32.00
C THR A 490 9.43 4.17 32.98
N LYS A 491 10.36 4.18 33.94
CA LYS A 491 10.61 5.30 34.85
C LYS A 491 12.08 5.66 34.85
N VAL A 492 12.37 6.96 34.87
CA VAL A 492 13.72 7.49 35.06
C VAL A 492 13.73 8.25 36.38
N VAL A 493 14.60 7.85 37.29
CA VAL A 493 14.76 8.47 38.61
C VAL A 493 16.17 9.04 38.71
N LYS A 494 16.29 10.33 39.01
CA LYS A 494 17.60 10.98 39.23
C LYS A 494 18.18 10.53 40.56
N ALA A 495 19.50 10.36 40.63
CA ALA A 495 20.17 9.95 41.85
C ALA A 495 19.96 10.98 42.99
N ASP A 496 19.48 10.51 44.15
CA ASP A 496 19.22 11.35 45.32
C ASP A 496 20.50 11.93 45.97
N ASP A 497 21.67 11.38 45.61
CA ASP A 497 22.98 11.81 46.11
C ASP A 497 23.55 13.05 45.39
N GLY A 498 22.81 13.59 44.42
CA GLY A 498 23.20 14.76 43.64
C GLY A 498 24.24 14.48 42.55
N SER A 499 24.57 13.21 42.28
CA SER A 499 25.39 12.83 41.13
C SER A 499 24.61 12.99 39.81
N ASP A 500 25.32 13.25 38.71
CA ASP A 500 24.75 13.29 37.36
C ASP A 500 24.50 11.86 36.85
N GLN A 501 23.74 11.07 37.62
CA GLN A 501 23.36 9.71 37.25
C GLN A 501 21.85 9.48 37.41
N VAL A 502 21.32 8.52 36.65
CA VAL A 502 19.92 8.10 36.69
C VAL A 502 19.76 6.61 36.85
N ASP A 503 18.72 6.21 37.58
CA ASP A 503 18.22 4.85 37.63
C ASP A 503 17.10 4.68 36.60
N VAL A 504 17.18 3.61 35.83
CA VAL A 504 16.17 3.24 34.83
C VAL A 504 15.34 2.09 35.38
N GLY A 505 14.05 2.34 35.61
CA GLY A 505 13.10 1.38 36.13
C GLY A 505 12.15 0.86 35.05
N TYR A 506 11.97 -0.45 34.97
CA TYR A 506 10.95 -1.11 34.16
C TYR A 506 9.90 -1.73 35.09
N VAL A 507 8.66 -1.24 35.05
CA VAL A 507 7.54 -1.74 35.85
C VAL A 507 6.66 -2.62 34.94
N ILE A 508 6.67 -3.92 35.20
CA ILE A 508 5.99 -4.91 34.36
C ILE A 508 4.62 -5.29 34.93
N ASN A 509 3.61 -5.27 34.08
CA ASN A 509 2.31 -5.88 34.32
C ASN A 509 2.10 -7.00 33.30
N LYS A 510 2.24 -8.26 33.72
CA LYS A 510 2.25 -9.40 32.79
C LYS A 510 0.86 -9.77 32.25
N LYS A 511 -0.22 -9.47 33.00
CA LYS A 511 -1.58 -9.99 32.75
C LYS A 511 -1.63 -11.54 32.63
N GLN A 512 -2.78 -12.10 32.28
CA GLN A 512 -2.96 -13.55 32.11
C GLN A 512 -2.45 -14.05 30.74
N LYS A 513 -2.17 -15.35 30.65
CA LYS A 513 -1.91 -16.01 29.36
C LYS A 513 -3.20 -16.17 28.57
N VAL A 514 -3.09 -16.12 27.25
CA VAL A 514 -4.25 -16.26 26.36
C VAL A 514 -4.04 -17.32 25.28
N PHE A 515 -5.14 -17.93 24.86
CA PHE A 515 -5.22 -18.89 23.76
C PHE A 515 -6.03 -18.28 22.61
N ILE A 516 -5.65 -18.62 21.38
CA ILE A 516 -6.38 -18.22 20.18
C ILE A 516 -7.62 -19.09 20.06
N ARG A 517 -8.80 -18.56 20.37
CA ARG A 517 -10.06 -19.31 20.23
C ARG A 517 -10.43 -19.49 18.76
N ARG A 518 -10.36 -18.40 17.99
CA ARG A 518 -10.68 -18.38 16.57
C ARG A 518 -9.83 -17.38 15.82
N LEU A 519 -9.31 -17.80 14.68
CA LEU A 519 -8.67 -16.96 13.68
C LEU A 519 -9.70 -16.61 12.59
N SER A 520 -9.86 -15.31 12.34
CA SER A 520 -10.74 -14.79 11.29
C SER A 520 -9.97 -13.84 10.38
N VAL A 521 -10.36 -13.80 9.11
CA VAL A 521 -9.78 -12.92 8.09
C VAL A 521 -10.86 -11.96 7.60
N GLU A 522 -10.52 -10.67 7.48
CA GLU A 522 -11.44 -9.61 7.06
C GLU A 522 -10.75 -8.67 6.05
N GLY A 523 -11.52 -8.17 5.07
CA GLY A 523 -11.05 -7.20 4.07
C GLY A 523 -10.46 -7.81 2.80
N ASN A 524 -10.33 -9.14 2.71
CA ASN A 524 -9.92 -9.87 1.52
C ASN A 524 -11.12 -10.11 0.56
N THR A 525 -11.43 -9.13 -0.27
CA THR A 525 -12.54 -9.21 -1.24
C THR A 525 -12.21 -10.03 -2.50
N LYS A 526 -10.94 -10.05 -2.91
CA LYS A 526 -10.45 -10.77 -4.09
C LYS A 526 -9.62 -12.00 -3.71
N THR A 527 -8.72 -11.82 -2.75
CA THR A 527 -7.79 -12.85 -2.25
C THR A 527 -8.55 -13.87 -1.43
N ARG A 528 -8.32 -15.15 -1.70
CA ARG A 528 -8.95 -16.25 -0.97
C ARG A 528 -8.35 -16.40 0.43
N ASP A 529 -9.18 -16.81 1.38
CA ASP A 529 -8.79 -17.00 2.78
C ASP A 529 -7.57 -17.92 2.92
N ASN A 530 -7.55 -19.04 2.18
CA ASN A 530 -6.45 -20.01 2.26
C ASN A 530 -5.07 -19.41 1.92
N VAL A 531 -5.03 -18.36 1.08
CA VAL A 531 -3.79 -17.63 0.74
C VAL A 531 -3.24 -16.89 1.95
N ILE A 532 -4.11 -16.36 2.81
CA ILE A 532 -3.76 -15.65 4.05
C ILE A 532 -3.48 -16.66 5.16
N LEU A 533 -4.37 -17.63 5.36
CA LEU A 533 -4.29 -18.63 6.42
C LEU A 533 -2.99 -19.45 6.36
N ARG A 534 -2.53 -19.84 5.17
CA ARG A 534 -1.26 -20.60 5.04
C ARG A 534 0.00 -19.80 5.39
N GLU A 535 -0.11 -18.48 5.53
CA GLU A 535 0.97 -17.63 6.00
C GLU A 535 0.94 -17.40 7.52
N MET A 536 -0.15 -17.80 8.18
CA MET A 536 -0.29 -17.74 9.64
C MET A 536 0.50 -18.85 10.32
N ARG A 537 1.12 -18.52 11.46
CA ARG A 537 1.86 -19.44 12.34
C ARG A 537 1.11 -19.76 13.62
N LEU A 538 0.04 -19.03 13.91
CA LEU A 538 -0.94 -19.32 14.94
C LEU A 538 -2.23 -19.75 14.25
N GLY A 539 -2.89 -20.77 14.78
CA GLY A 539 -4.22 -21.22 14.39
C GLY A 539 -5.16 -21.33 15.58
N ASP A 540 -6.35 -21.84 15.32
CA ASP A 540 -7.39 -22.06 16.34
C ASP A 540 -6.88 -23.08 17.39
N GLY A 541 -7.04 -22.74 18.67
CA GLY A 541 -6.62 -23.53 19.83
C GLY A 541 -5.16 -23.36 20.24
N ASP A 542 -4.33 -22.66 19.47
CA ASP A 542 -2.93 -22.43 19.83
C ASP A 542 -2.82 -21.48 21.03
N MET A 543 -1.84 -21.74 21.92
CA MET A 543 -1.42 -20.73 22.88
C MET A 543 -0.84 -19.54 22.12
N TYR A 544 -1.23 -18.32 22.52
CA TYR A 544 -0.65 -17.12 21.93
C TYR A 544 0.88 -17.13 22.08
N GLU A 545 1.57 -16.70 21.03
CA GLU A 545 3.01 -16.50 21.04
C GLU A 545 3.33 -15.31 20.12
N GLY A 546 3.86 -14.24 20.71
CA GLY A 546 4.19 -13.00 20.00
C GLY A 546 5.10 -13.24 18.79
N ALA A 547 6.11 -14.10 18.93
CA ALA A 547 7.05 -14.45 17.87
C ALA A 547 6.37 -15.04 16.64
N LYS A 548 5.39 -15.94 16.84
CA LYS A 548 4.59 -16.52 15.74
C LYS A 548 3.67 -15.48 15.11
N LEU A 549 3.05 -14.60 15.91
CA LEU A 549 2.20 -13.53 15.39
C LEU A 549 3.02 -12.56 14.52
N ARG A 550 4.14 -12.03 15.05
CA ARG A 550 5.06 -11.14 14.30
C ARG A 550 5.54 -11.81 13.01
N ARG A 551 5.91 -13.10 13.07
CA ARG A 551 6.32 -13.85 11.87
C ARG A 551 5.20 -14.00 10.85
N SER A 552 3.95 -14.16 11.29
CA SER A 552 2.78 -14.19 10.41
C SER A 552 2.59 -12.85 9.70
N ASN A 553 2.73 -11.73 10.44
CA ASN A 553 2.68 -10.38 9.85
C ASN A 553 3.70 -10.20 8.74
N GLU A 554 4.95 -10.58 9.00
CA GLU A 554 6.05 -10.42 8.05
C GLU A 554 5.78 -11.22 6.78
N ARG A 555 5.26 -12.45 6.90
CA ARG A 555 4.94 -13.30 5.76
C ARG A 555 3.80 -12.72 4.93
N LEU A 556 2.75 -12.20 5.56
CA LEU A 556 1.64 -11.54 4.86
C LEU A 556 2.10 -10.26 4.14
N ASN A 557 2.90 -9.42 4.79
CA ASN A 557 3.45 -8.21 4.17
C ASN A 557 4.38 -8.53 2.99
N ARG A 558 5.14 -9.63 3.08
CA ARG A 558 6.01 -10.10 1.98
C ARG A 558 5.25 -10.60 0.76
N LEU A 559 3.94 -10.86 0.84
CA LEU A 559 3.14 -11.20 -0.34
C LEU A 559 2.96 -9.99 -1.27
N HIS A 560 2.98 -8.77 -0.72
CA HIS A 560 2.65 -7.53 -1.44
C HIS A 560 1.24 -7.53 -2.07
N PHE A 561 0.32 -8.31 -1.51
CA PHE A 561 -1.10 -8.32 -1.91
C PHE A 561 -1.93 -7.26 -1.17
N PHE A 562 -1.38 -6.76 -0.06
CA PHE A 562 -2.05 -5.87 0.86
C PHE A 562 -1.21 -4.60 1.04
N SER A 563 -1.89 -3.46 1.06
CA SER A 563 -1.30 -2.16 1.42
C SER A 563 -1.16 -1.97 2.93
N ALA A 564 -1.99 -2.68 3.70
CA ALA A 564 -1.92 -2.75 5.15
C ALA A 564 -2.37 -4.14 5.61
N VAL A 565 -1.67 -4.68 6.60
CA VAL A 565 -2.02 -5.89 7.34
C VAL A 565 -2.06 -5.50 8.80
N ASP A 566 -3.20 -5.71 9.43
CA ASP A 566 -3.42 -5.42 10.84
C ASP A 566 -3.93 -6.69 11.53
N MET A 567 -3.36 -7.00 12.69
CA MET A 567 -3.68 -8.21 13.44
C MET A 567 -4.15 -7.79 14.82
N GLU A 568 -5.45 -7.90 15.01
CA GLU A 568 -6.10 -7.50 16.25
C GLU A 568 -6.41 -8.73 17.09
N LEU A 569 -6.04 -8.68 18.37
CA LEU A 569 -6.51 -9.62 19.37
C LEU A 569 -7.76 -9.03 20.02
N ILE A 570 -8.89 -9.71 19.84
CA ILE A 570 -10.17 -9.29 20.39
C ILE A 570 -10.41 -10.13 21.66
N PRO A 571 -10.45 -9.51 22.85
CA PRO A 571 -10.81 -10.21 24.08
C PRO A 571 -12.20 -10.83 23.97
N THR A 572 -12.38 -12.00 24.56
CA THR A 572 -13.68 -12.68 24.62
C THR A 572 -14.30 -12.54 26.01
N GLU A 573 -15.44 -13.19 26.26
CA GLU A 573 -16.02 -13.26 27.61
C GLU A 573 -15.11 -14.02 28.59
N ASN A 574 -14.28 -14.94 28.07
CA ASN A 574 -13.26 -15.64 28.84
C ASN A 574 -11.94 -14.85 28.80
N GLU A 575 -11.39 -14.55 29.97
CA GLU A 575 -10.17 -13.73 30.10
C GLU A 575 -8.89 -14.41 29.57
N ASP A 576 -8.91 -15.74 29.41
CA ASP A 576 -7.82 -16.57 28.87
C ASP A 576 -8.00 -16.90 27.38
N GLU A 577 -9.03 -16.37 26.72
CA GLU A 577 -9.31 -16.60 25.30
C GLU A 577 -9.42 -15.29 24.53
N VAL A 578 -8.78 -15.26 23.35
CA VAL A 578 -8.84 -14.14 22.41
C VAL A 578 -9.16 -14.64 21.01
N ASP A 579 -9.92 -13.86 20.26
CA ASP A 579 -10.07 -14.07 18.81
C ASP A 579 -8.98 -13.29 18.08
N LEU A 580 -8.27 -13.95 17.16
CA LEU A 580 -7.29 -13.30 16.30
C LEU A 580 -7.98 -12.86 15.00
N LYS A 581 -8.15 -11.56 14.82
CA LYS A 581 -8.71 -10.98 13.61
C LYS A 581 -7.60 -10.40 12.73
N VAL A 582 -7.42 -10.98 11.55
CA VAL A 582 -6.48 -10.52 10.53
C VAL A 582 -7.23 -9.61 9.55
N LYS A 583 -7.08 -8.30 9.72
CA LYS A 583 -7.64 -7.28 8.82
C LYS A 583 -6.63 -6.96 7.73
N VAL A 584 -7.02 -7.12 6.47
CA VAL A 584 -6.17 -6.78 5.33
C VAL A 584 -6.83 -5.74 4.44
N LYS A 585 -6.03 -4.80 3.94
CA LYS A 585 -6.45 -3.84 2.91
C LYS A 585 -5.80 -4.22 1.58
N GLU A 586 -6.54 -4.91 0.73
CA GLU A 586 -6.07 -5.32 -0.59
C GLU A 586 -5.60 -4.13 -1.43
N THR A 587 -4.52 -4.33 -2.18
CA THR A 587 -3.99 -3.35 -3.13
C THR A 587 -3.98 -3.92 -4.55
N ASN A 588 -3.62 -3.11 -5.54
CA ASN A 588 -3.44 -3.61 -6.89
C ASN A 588 -2.18 -4.48 -6.97
N THR A 589 -2.37 -5.76 -7.32
CA THR A 589 -1.31 -6.76 -7.49
C THR A 589 -0.80 -6.86 -8.92
N GLY A 590 -1.48 -6.20 -9.86
CA GLY A 590 -1.08 -6.07 -11.25
C GLY A 590 -0.07 -4.95 -11.45
N ALA A 591 0.95 -5.20 -12.26
CA ALA A 591 1.97 -4.21 -12.60
C ALA A 591 2.32 -4.26 -14.10
N ILE A 592 2.58 -3.08 -14.66
CA ILE A 592 3.16 -2.90 -15.98
C ILE A 592 4.55 -2.32 -15.77
N MET A 593 5.57 -2.97 -16.32
CA MET A 593 6.96 -2.54 -16.20
C MET A 593 7.56 -2.39 -17.59
N GLY A 594 8.45 -1.41 -17.73
CA GLY A 594 9.21 -1.17 -18.95
C GLY A 594 10.67 -0.95 -18.60
N GLY A 595 11.54 -1.24 -19.56
CA GLY A 595 12.97 -0.99 -19.41
C GLY A 595 13.60 -0.66 -20.75
N VAL A 596 14.68 0.11 -20.71
CA VAL A 596 15.52 0.41 -21.87
C VAL A 596 16.96 0.28 -21.41
N GLY A 597 17.82 -0.26 -22.24
CA GLY A 597 19.23 -0.30 -21.94
C GLY A 597 20.08 -0.47 -23.17
N TYR A 598 21.37 -0.29 -22.96
CA TYR A 598 22.40 -0.44 -23.95
C TYR A 598 23.48 -1.37 -23.41
N SER A 599 23.76 -2.43 -24.15
CA SER A 599 24.90 -3.30 -23.90
C SER A 599 25.73 -3.47 -25.16
N SER A 600 27.01 -3.79 -24.97
CA SER A 600 27.91 -4.12 -26.08
C SER A 600 27.43 -5.29 -26.96
N TYR A 601 26.60 -6.19 -26.42
CA TYR A 601 26.01 -7.29 -27.18
C TYR A 601 24.74 -6.90 -27.92
N TYR A 602 23.70 -6.47 -27.19
CA TYR A 602 22.37 -6.23 -27.77
C TYR A 602 22.23 -4.85 -28.41
N SER A 603 23.24 -3.98 -28.26
CA SER A 603 23.10 -2.55 -28.52
C SER A 603 21.91 -2.00 -27.72
N VAL A 604 21.08 -1.13 -28.29
CA VAL A 604 19.85 -0.68 -27.62
C VAL A 604 18.83 -1.81 -27.60
N GLY A 605 18.30 -2.11 -26.41
CA GLY A 605 17.14 -2.97 -26.24
C GLY A 605 16.03 -2.29 -25.45
N VAL A 606 14.82 -2.80 -25.63
CA VAL A 606 13.61 -2.39 -24.91
C VAL A 606 12.95 -3.62 -24.31
N THR A 607 12.55 -3.52 -23.04
CA THR A 607 11.75 -4.54 -22.35
C THR A 607 10.39 -3.97 -21.98
N ALA A 608 9.38 -4.82 -22.06
CA ALA A 608 8.04 -4.53 -21.56
C ALA A 608 7.49 -5.79 -20.89
N SER A 609 6.90 -5.65 -19.71
CA SER A 609 6.25 -6.76 -19.03
C SER A 609 4.92 -6.33 -18.40
N VAL A 610 3.97 -7.26 -18.44
CA VAL A 610 2.70 -7.20 -17.71
C VAL A 610 2.69 -8.37 -16.76
N MET A 611 2.34 -8.12 -15.50
CA MET A 611 2.30 -9.17 -14.50
C MET A 611 1.13 -9.00 -13.54
N GLU A 612 0.68 -10.12 -12.99
CA GLU A 612 -0.34 -10.23 -11.95
C GLU A 612 0.15 -11.22 -10.89
N ARG A 613 0.42 -10.75 -9.66
CA ARG A 613 0.99 -11.58 -8.58
C ARG A 613 -0.05 -12.42 -7.82
N ASN A 614 -1.33 -12.08 -7.96
CA ASN A 614 -2.42 -12.73 -7.24
C ASN A 614 -3.59 -13.07 -8.20
N LEU A 615 -3.27 -13.74 -9.29
CA LEU A 615 -4.25 -14.08 -10.33
C LEU A 615 -5.41 -14.89 -9.72
N PHE A 616 -6.64 -14.41 -9.96
CA PHE A 616 -7.89 -14.97 -9.42
C PHE A 616 -7.95 -15.05 -7.89
N GLY A 617 -7.13 -14.28 -7.18
CA GLY A 617 -7.08 -14.29 -5.72
C GLY A 617 -6.45 -15.54 -5.10
N ARG A 618 -5.70 -16.34 -5.88
CA ARG A 618 -5.12 -17.63 -5.43
C ARG A 618 -3.64 -17.54 -5.05
N GLY A 619 -3.05 -16.35 -5.14
CA GLY A 619 -1.61 -16.14 -5.05
C GLY A 619 -0.82 -16.70 -6.24
N TYR A 620 -1.50 -16.96 -7.38
CA TYR A 620 -0.83 -17.39 -8.60
C TYR A 620 -0.17 -16.19 -9.27
N TRP A 621 1.07 -16.38 -9.72
CA TRP A 621 1.81 -15.35 -10.43
C TRP A 621 1.79 -15.64 -11.92
N LEU A 622 1.33 -14.67 -12.71
CA LEU A 622 1.34 -14.70 -14.17
C LEU A 622 2.12 -13.48 -14.68
N GLN A 623 3.04 -13.69 -15.61
CA GLN A 623 3.83 -12.64 -16.22
C GLN A 623 3.98 -12.90 -17.72
N LEU A 624 3.76 -11.86 -18.53
CA LEU A 624 4.14 -11.82 -19.93
C LEU A 624 5.25 -10.78 -20.07
N GLN A 625 6.41 -11.18 -20.57
CA GLN A 625 7.56 -10.30 -20.80
C GLN A 625 7.98 -10.37 -22.27
N GLY A 626 8.20 -9.21 -22.87
CA GLY A 626 8.81 -9.06 -24.19
C GLY A 626 10.14 -8.33 -24.08
N PHE A 627 11.11 -8.77 -24.87
CA PHE A 627 12.41 -8.11 -25.05
C PHE A 627 12.65 -7.91 -26.54
N PHE A 628 13.09 -6.71 -26.92
CA PHE A 628 13.36 -6.36 -28.32
C PHE A 628 14.68 -5.61 -28.42
N SER A 629 15.56 -6.08 -29.29
CA SER A 629 16.81 -5.44 -29.68
C SER A 629 17.14 -5.82 -31.13
N TRP A 630 18.19 -5.24 -31.70
CA TRP A 630 18.63 -5.62 -33.05
C TRP A 630 19.17 -7.05 -33.15
N ARG A 631 19.77 -7.59 -32.07
CA ARG A 631 20.34 -8.95 -32.08
C ARG A 631 19.41 -10.02 -31.50
N ARG A 632 18.43 -9.64 -30.69
CA ARG A 632 17.53 -10.58 -30.00
C ARG A 632 16.13 -10.01 -29.87
N THR A 633 15.14 -10.82 -30.23
CA THR A 633 13.73 -10.59 -29.89
C THR A 633 13.20 -11.81 -29.15
N SER A 634 12.61 -11.62 -27.97
CA SER A 634 12.01 -12.72 -27.21
C SER A 634 10.69 -12.34 -26.55
N GLY A 635 9.86 -13.37 -26.33
CA GLY A 635 8.63 -13.29 -25.57
C GLY A 635 8.53 -14.47 -24.63
N VAL A 636 8.25 -14.22 -23.35
CA VAL A 636 8.16 -15.22 -22.29
C VAL A 636 6.83 -15.07 -21.56
N LEU A 637 6.07 -16.15 -21.48
CA LEU A 637 4.89 -16.29 -20.63
C LEU A 637 5.23 -17.19 -19.45
N SER A 638 5.26 -16.62 -18.26
CA SER A 638 5.59 -17.30 -17.01
C SER A 638 4.35 -17.44 -16.14
N PHE A 639 4.03 -18.67 -15.74
CA PHE A 639 3.03 -18.96 -14.72
C PHE A 639 3.71 -19.63 -13.52
N THR A 640 3.34 -19.26 -12.30
CA THR A 640 3.83 -19.88 -11.06
C THR A 640 2.70 -20.04 -10.06
N ASN A 641 2.51 -21.27 -9.58
CA ASN A 641 1.78 -21.56 -8.37
C ASN A 641 2.79 -21.75 -7.22
N PRO A 642 2.93 -20.78 -6.30
CA PRO A 642 3.94 -20.85 -5.25
C PRO A 642 3.64 -21.89 -4.15
N ARG A 643 2.41 -22.41 -4.11
CA ARG A 643 1.87 -23.19 -3.00
C ARG A 643 0.95 -24.28 -3.55
N LEU A 644 1.52 -25.22 -4.29
CA LEU A 644 0.74 -26.32 -4.88
C LEU A 644 0.05 -27.11 -3.77
N TYR A 645 -1.28 -27.24 -3.86
CA TYR A 645 -2.12 -27.85 -2.83
C TYR A 645 -1.90 -27.28 -1.41
N ASP A 646 -1.63 -25.98 -1.32
CA ASP A 646 -1.32 -25.26 -0.06
C ASP A 646 -0.09 -25.81 0.71
N THR A 647 0.77 -26.56 0.02
CA THR A 647 2.08 -26.98 0.55
C THR A 647 3.15 -25.92 0.30
N ASP A 648 4.36 -26.15 0.84
CA ASP A 648 5.56 -25.34 0.53
C ASP A 648 6.12 -25.58 -0.89
N LEU A 649 5.57 -26.53 -1.67
CA LEU A 649 6.02 -26.82 -3.03
C LEU A 649 5.51 -25.75 -4.01
N SER A 650 6.45 -25.08 -4.67
CA SER A 650 6.20 -24.16 -5.79
C SER A 650 6.39 -24.88 -7.12
N VAL A 651 5.45 -24.65 -8.05
CA VAL A 651 5.51 -25.14 -9.44
C VAL A 651 5.36 -23.97 -10.40
N GLY A 652 6.28 -23.87 -11.34
CA GLY A 652 6.27 -22.86 -12.39
C GLY A 652 6.38 -23.46 -13.79
N ASN A 653 5.90 -22.72 -14.77
CA ASN A 653 6.01 -23.03 -16.19
C ASN A 653 6.40 -21.75 -16.94
N ASP A 654 7.41 -21.82 -17.81
CA ASP A 654 7.86 -20.70 -18.65
C ASP A 654 7.79 -21.14 -20.12
N LEU A 655 6.82 -20.60 -20.86
CA LEU A 655 6.73 -20.77 -22.30
C LEU A 655 7.41 -19.60 -22.98
N TYR A 656 8.32 -19.86 -23.92
CA TYR A 656 9.06 -18.80 -24.58
C TYR A 656 9.30 -19.03 -26.06
N TYR A 657 9.40 -17.91 -26.77
CA TYR A 657 9.92 -17.83 -28.12
C TYR A 657 11.08 -16.84 -28.15
N THR A 658 12.17 -17.22 -28.81
CA THR A 658 13.37 -16.39 -28.96
C THR A 658 13.85 -16.44 -30.40
N HIS A 659 14.10 -15.27 -30.96
CA HIS A 659 14.76 -15.07 -32.24
C HIS A 659 16.10 -14.38 -32.00
N ASP A 660 17.20 -15.08 -32.29
CA ASP A 660 18.57 -14.62 -32.04
C ASP A 660 19.38 -14.54 -33.33
N TYR A 661 19.96 -13.36 -33.56
CA TYR A 661 20.92 -13.12 -34.61
C TYR A 661 22.34 -13.17 -34.03
N TRP A 662 23.11 -14.16 -34.44
CA TRP A 662 24.54 -14.30 -34.14
C TRP A 662 25.35 -13.93 -35.38
N ASP A 663 26.63 -13.66 -35.20
CA ASP A 663 27.47 -13.21 -36.32
C ASP A 663 27.63 -14.30 -37.41
N ASN A 664 27.59 -15.60 -37.04
CA ASN A 664 27.80 -16.73 -37.95
C ASN A 664 26.54 -17.57 -38.23
N PHE A 665 25.40 -17.26 -37.59
CA PHE A 665 24.14 -18.00 -37.73
C PHE A 665 22.94 -17.25 -37.15
N THR A 666 21.73 -17.66 -37.55
CA THR A 666 20.48 -17.26 -36.89
C THR A 666 19.82 -18.45 -36.19
N LYS A 667 19.30 -18.22 -34.97
CA LYS A 667 18.63 -19.24 -34.15
C LYS A 667 17.20 -18.82 -33.81
N ASP A 668 16.23 -19.60 -34.25
CA ASP A 668 14.83 -19.51 -33.82
C ASP A 668 14.51 -20.61 -32.83
N THR A 669 14.00 -20.26 -31.64
CA THR A 669 13.73 -21.21 -30.54
C THR A 669 12.30 -21.08 -30.04
N VAL A 670 11.62 -22.21 -29.88
CA VAL A 670 10.39 -22.33 -29.09
C VAL A 670 10.69 -23.28 -27.95
N GLY A 671 10.48 -22.84 -26.71
CA GLY A 671 10.83 -23.62 -25.53
C GLY A 671 9.76 -23.59 -24.45
N ASP A 672 9.82 -24.60 -23.60
CA ASP A 672 9.11 -24.67 -22.34
C ASP A 672 10.09 -25.04 -21.21
N THR A 673 9.89 -24.46 -20.04
CA THR A 673 10.61 -24.86 -18.83
C THR A 673 9.66 -25.04 -17.65
N ILE A 674 9.52 -26.27 -17.18
CA ILE A 674 8.83 -26.61 -15.94
C ILE A 674 9.82 -26.46 -14.78
N ARG A 675 9.42 -25.77 -13.72
CA ARG A 675 10.24 -25.48 -12.55
C ARG A 675 9.55 -25.97 -11.29
N LEU A 676 10.31 -26.59 -10.41
CA LEU A 676 9.90 -26.99 -9.07
C LEU A 676 10.81 -26.30 -8.07
N SER A 677 10.25 -25.80 -6.97
CA SER A 677 11.05 -25.25 -5.88
C SER A 677 10.42 -25.57 -4.53
N TYR A 678 11.26 -25.95 -3.57
CA TYR A 678 10.86 -26.25 -2.21
C TYR A 678 11.79 -25.53 -1.23
N PRO A 679 11.27 -24.69 -0.32
CA PRO A 679 12.05 -24.04 0.72
C PRO A 679 12.47 -25.05 1.80
N ILE A 680 13.75 -25.03 2.17
CA ILE A 680 14.30 -25.79 3.30
C ILE A 680 14.73 -24.77 4.36
N GLY A 681 13.90 -24.60 5.39
CA GLY A 681 14.07 -23.53 6.37
C GLY A 681 13.81 -22.16 5.77
N GLU A 682 14.39 -21.12 6.36
CA GLU A 682 14.04 -19.73 6.03
C GLU A 682 14.85 -19.14 4.87
N TYR A 683 16.08 -19.62 4.68
CA TYR A 683 17.06 -19.01 3.78
C TYR A 683 17.42 -19.88 2.58
N THR A 684 17.15 -21.19 2.64
CA THR A 684 17.58 -22.13 1.61
C THR A 684 16.37 -22.65 0.83
N SER A 685 16.51 -22.79 -0.47
CA SER A 685 15.53 -23.46 -1.33
C SER A 685 16.26 -24.41 -2.27
N ILE A 686 15.68 -25.57 -2.47
CA ILE A 686 16.08 -26.52 -3.49
C ILE A 686 15.09 -26.43 -4.65
N GLY A 687 15.54 -26.76 -5.84
CA GLY A 687 14.67 -26.78 -7.01
C GLY A 687 15.15 -27.75 -8.07
N GLY A 688 14.20 -28.15 -8.90
CA GLY A 688 14.42 -28.95 -10.10
C GLY A 688 13.79 -28.26 -11.30
N GLY A 689 14.36 -28.46 -12.48
CA GLY A 689 13.80 -27.94 -13.72
C GLY A 689 13.86 -28.94 -14.84
N TYR A 690 12.88 -28.90 -15.74
CA TYR A 690 12.91 -29.61 -17.01
C TYR A 690 12.73 -28.60 -18.14
N ARG A 691 13.73 -28.51 -19.01
CA ARG A 691 13.78 -27.60 -20.17
C ARG A 691 13.65 -28.43 -21.44
N LEU A 692 12.67 -28.08 -22.26
CA LEU A 692 12.45 -28.67 -23.57
C LEU A 692 12.38 -27.56 -24.62
N GLU A 693 13.35 -27.51 -25.52
CA GLU A 693 13.42 -26.54 -26.61
C GLU A 693 13.44 -27.26 -27.95
N ARG A 694 12.70 -26.71 -28.91
CA ARG A 694 12.92 -26.96 -30.32
C ARG A 694 13.50 -25.70 -30.92
N TYR A 695 14.65 -25.83 -31.57
CA TYR A 695 15.27 -24.70 -32.28
C TYR A 695 15.65 -25.06 -33.71
N VAL A 696 15.71 -24.04 -34.55
CA VAL A 696 16.20 -24.14 -35.93
C VAL A 696 17.39 -23.20 -36.08
N LEU A 697 18.52 -23.77 -36.50
CA LEU A 697 19.73 -23.04 -36.84
C LEU A 697 19.81 -22.91 -38.36
N TYR A 698 19.87 -21.68 -38.86
CA TYR A 698 19.94 -21.38 -40.29
C TYR A 698 20.85 -20.17 -40.53
N ASP A 699 21.07 -19.82 -41.81
CA ASP A 699 22.07 -18.81 -42.22
C ASP A 699 23.46 -19.10 -41.61
N VAL A 700 23.81 -20.39 -41.54
CA VAL A 700 25.10 -20.88 -41.04
C VAL A 700 26.11 -20.86 -42.18
N ASP A 701 27.24 -20.19 -41.96
CA ASP A 701 28.37 -20.14 -42.90
C ASP A 701 28.89 -21.54 -43.26
N ASP A 702 29.26 -21.75 -44.53
CA ASP A 702 29.61 -23.08 -45.05
C ASP A 702 30.91 -23.65 -44.44
N ASP A 703 31.82 -22.77 -44.06
CA ASP A 703 33.10 -23.06 -43.39
C ASP A 703 33.06 -22.85 -41.87
N ALA A 704 31.87 -22.67 -41.29
CA ALA A 704 31.69 -22.53 -39.84
C ALA A 704 32.28 -23.71 -39.06
N SER A 705 32.75 -23.42 -37.84
CA SER A 705 33.25 -24.42 -36.92
C SER A 705 32.22 -25.54 -36.65
N PRO A 706 32.65 -26.80 -36.44
CA PRO A 706 31.76 -27.92 -36.08
C PRO A 706 30.91 -27.66 -34.83
N TYR A 707 31.34 -26.79 -33.91
CA TYR A 707 30.52 -26.35 -32.77
C TYR A 707 29.22 -25.63 -33.18
N ILE A 708 29.15 -25.14 -34.42
CA ILE A 708 28.00 -24.45 -35.02
C ILE A 708 27.38 -25.34 -36.10
N ARG A 709 28.19 -25.77 -37.08
CA ARG A 709 27.71 -26.44 -38.30
C ARG A 709 27.03 -27.79 -38.05
N ASP A 710 27.49 -28.55 -37.05
CA ASP A 710 26.91 -29.85 -36.70
C ASP A 710 25.46 -29.72 -36.19
N TYR A 711 25.07 -28.51 -35.78
CA TYR A 711 23.74 -28.15 -35.29
C TYR A 711 22.90 -27.38 -36.32
N LYS A 712 23.33 -27.31 -37.60
CA LYS A 712 22.54 -26.72 -38.69
C LYS A 712 21.23 -27.49 -38.87
N GLY A 713 20.11 -26.76 -39.02
CA GLY A 713 18.78 -27.35 -39.19
C GLY A 713 17.98 -27.41 -37.89
N THR A 714 17.04 -28.36 -37.80
CA THR A 714 16.13 -28.49 -36.65
C THR A 714 16.71 -29.43 -35.60
N ASN A 715 16.77 -28.95 -34.36
CA ASN A 715 17.34 -29.65 -33.23
C ASN A 715 16.47 -29.51 -31.98
N TRP A 716 16.77 -30.30 -30.96
CA TRP A 716 16.03 -30.35 -29.71
C TRP A 716 16.96 -30.30 -28.50
N THR A 717 16.75 -29.36 -27.59
CA THR A 717 17.37 -29.38 -26.28
C THR A 717 16.38 -30.02 -25.31
N SER A 718 16.75 -31.14 -24.68
CA SER A 718 15.97 -31.76 -23.60
C SER A 718 16.90 -31.91 -22.41
N ALA A 719 16.62 -31.18 -21.33
CA ALA A 719 17.54 -31.04 -20.21
C ALA A 719 16.83 -31.06 -18.86
N VAL A 720 17.46 -31.70 -17.87
CA VAL A 720 17.04 -31.66 -16.47
C VAL A 720 18.05 -30.86 -15.67
N SER A 721 17.58 -30.03 -14.75
CA SER A 721 18.44 -29.22 -13.89
C SER A 721 18.09 -29.37 -12.42
N GLY A 722 19.11 -29.18 -11.58
CA GLY A 722 18.99 -29.06 -10.14
C GLY A 722 19.54 -27.72 -9.68
N ARG A 723 18.90 -27.11 -8.68
CA ARG A 723 19.29 -25.82 -8.11
C ARG A 723 19.28 -25.89 -6.60
N ILE A 724 20.30 -25.30 -5.97
CA ILE A 724 20.29 -24.92 -4.57
C ILE A 724 20.51 -23.41 -4.51
N LEU A 725 19.60 -22.70 -3.84
CA LEU A 725 19.71 -21.27 -3.56
C LEU A 725 19.69 -21.06 -2.05
N ARG A 726 20.71 -20.39 -1.52
CA ARG A 726 20.71 -19.84 -0.17
C ARG A 726 20.80 -18.32 -0.25
N ASP A 727 19.86 -17.63 0.36
CA ASP A 727 19.77 -16.17 0.38
C ASP A 727 19.53 -15.69 1.82
N THR A 728 20.53 -15.03 2.39
CA THR A 728 20.48 -14.45 3.75
C THR A 728 20.47 -12.92 3.72
N THR A 729 20.18 -12.32 2.55
CA THR A 729 20.22 -10.88 2.39
C THR A 729 19.09 -10.19 3.16
N ASP A 730 19.36 -8.97 3.62
CA ASP A 730 18.41 -8.13 4.33
C ASP A 730 17.29 -7.59 3.42
N SER A 731 17.55 -7.47 2.12
CA SER A 731 16.57 -7.06 1.12
C SER A 731 16.86 -7.74 -0.22
N LYS A 732 15.81 -8.26 -0.87
CA LYS A 732 15.90 -8.87 -2.20
C LYS A 732 16.19 -7.85 -3.31
N GLU A 733 15.76 -6.61 -3.12
CA GLU A 733 15.89 -5.56 -4.13
C GLU A 733 17.20 -4.78 -3.97
N ARG A 734 17.61 -4.52 -2.72
CA ARG A 734 18.86 -3.82 -2.40
C ARG A 734 19.55 -4.45 -1.20
N PRO A 735 20.24 -5.57 -1.40
CA PRO A 735 21.06 -6.16 -0.35
C PRO A 735 22.10 -5.16 0.15
N THR A 736 22.15 -4.93 1.46
CA THR A 736 23.21 -4.16 2.12
C THR A 736 24.04 -5.04 3.05
N LYS A 737 23.48 -6.18 3.47
CA LYS A 737 24.10 -7.17 4.34
C LYS A 737 23.69 -8.59 3.91
N GLY A 738 24.54 -9.57 4.20
CA GLY A 738 24.24 -10.98 3.98
C GLY A 738 24.86 -11.54 2.70
N THR A 739 24.46 -12.76 2.32
CA THR A 739 25.04 -13.47 1.17
C THR A 739 23.98 -14.15 0.33
N ILE A 740 24.28 -14.30 -0.96
CA ILE A 740 23.52 -15.11 -1.91
C ILE A 740 24.46 -16.18 -2.43
N ALA A 741 24.08 -17.45 -2.32
CA ALA A 741 24.81 -18.57 -2.89
C ALA A 741 23.87 -19.40 -3.78
N ARG A 742 24.29 -19.65 -5.01
CA ARG A 742 23.53 -20.40 -6.02
C ARG A 742 24.41 -21.48 -6.62
N LEU A 743 24.01 -22.73 -6.45
CA LEU A 743 24.55 -23.87 -7.16
C LEU A 743 23.51 -24.34 -8.17
N TRP A 744 23.93 -24.53 -9.41
CA TRP A 744 23.07 -24.99 -10.48
C TRP A 744 23.83 -26.01 -11.35
N ALA A 745 23.15 -27.11 -11.66
CA ALA A 745 23.67 -28.12 -12.56
C ALA A 745 22.56 -28.51 -13.54
N GLU A 746 22.92 -28.72 -14.80
CA GLU A 746 22.01 -29.15 -15.86
C GLU A 746 22.65 -30.26 -16.67
N TYR A 747 21.86 -31.28 -16.97
CA TYR A 747 22.20 -32.38 -17.85
C TYR A 747 21.28 -32.33 -19.06
N GLY A 748 21.84 -32.14 -20.24
CA GLY A 748 21.14 -32.20 -21.52
C GLY A 748 21.69 -33.34 -22.38
N GLY A 749 20.84 -34.06 -23.11
CA GLY A 749 21.34 -35.10 -24.01
C GLY A 749 20.31 -36.03 -24.62
N SER A 750 20.82 -36.93 -25.45
CA SER A 750 20.05 -37.97 -26.16
C SER A 750 19.33 -38.93 -25.22
N GLY A 751 19.86 -39.15 -24.01
CA GLY A 751 19.19 -39.93 -22.97
C GLY A 751 17.83 -39.37 -22.52
N LEU A 752 17.57 -38.08 -22.82
CA LEU A 752 16.30 -37.38 -22.55
C LEU A 752 15.52 -37.06 -23.83
N GLY A 753 15.94 -37.63 -24.98
CA GLY A 753 15.33 -37.37 -26.29
C GLY A 753 15.78 -36.07 -26.97
N GLY A 754 16.82 -35.40 -26.47
CA GLY A 754 17.41 -34.22 -27.10
C GLY A 754 18.58 -34.54 -28.04
N THR A 755 18.94 -33.60 -28.92
CA THR A 755 20.14 -33.66 -29.76
C THR A 755 21.37 -33.08 -29.06
N ASP A 756 21.17 -32.16 -28.13
CA ASP A 756 22.24 -31.39 -27.50
C ASP A 756 22.80 -32.12 -26.29
N ASN A 757 24.07 -32.49 -26.34
CA ASN A 757 24.70 -33.38 -25.37
C ASN A 757 25.71 -32.61 -24.49
N PHE A 758 25.33 -32.33 -23.24
CA PHE A 758 26.17 -31.58 -22.30
C PHE A 758 25.84 -31.83 -20.82
N ILE A 759 26.81 -31.55 -19.96
CA ILE A 759 26.62 -31.32 -18.53
C ILE A 759 27.14 -29.92 -18.22
N LYS A 760 26.32 -29.05 -17.64
CA LYS A 760 26.68 -27.68 -17.29
C LYS A 760 26.55 -27.47 -15.80
N THR A 761 27.55 -26.87 -15.18
CA THR A 761 27.55 -26.54 -13.76
C THR A 761 27.92 -25.07 -13.56
N VAL A 762 27.25 -24.41 -12.63
CA VAL A 762 27.47 -23.01 -12.29
C VAL A 762 27.39 -22.84 -10.78
N ALA A 763 28.40 -22.18 -10.22
CA ALA A 763 28.39 -21.68 -8.85
C ALA A 763 28.45 -20.15 -8.89
N ASP A 764 27.50 -19.47 -8.25
CA ASP A 764 27.45 -18.01 -8.11
C ASP A 764 27.32 -17.67 -6.63
N TRP A 765 28.23 -16.85 -6.12
CA TRP A 765 28.23 -16.37 -4.75
C TRP A 765 28.35 -14.84 -4.75
N GLN A 766 27.55 -14.20 -3.89
CA GLN A 766 27.55 -12.76 -3.66
C GLN A 766 27.56 -12.50 -2.16
N GLY A 767 28.31 -11.48 -1.73
CA GLY A 767 28.35 -11.04 -0.35
C GLY A 767 28.28 -9.52 -0.24
N PHE A 768 27.52 -9.05 0.74
CA PHE A 768 27.26 -7.64 1.00
C PHE A 768 27.63 -7.30 2.44
N TRP A 769 28.43 -6.25 2.62
CA TRP A 769 28.82 -5.75 3.94
C TRP A 769 28.72 -4.23 3.98
N SER A 770 27.82 -3.72 4.81
CA SER A 770 27.69 -2.28 5.04
C SER A 770 28.31 -1.88 6.37
N PHE A 771 29.22 -0.91 6.34
CA PHE A 771 29.84 -0.33 7.55
C PHE A 771 28.98 0.78 8.15
N ASN A 772 28.18 1.45 7.31
CA ASN A 772 27.19 2.45 7.70
C ASN A 772 26.06 2.48 6.64
N PRO A 773 24.95 3.21 6.85
CA PRO A 773 23.80 3.21 5.94
C PRO A 773 24.06 3.73 4.52
N GLN A 774 25.23 4.35 4.26
CA GLN A 774 25.59 4.93 2.97
C GLN A 774 26.65 4.12 2.23
N ASN A 775 27.37 3.22 2.89
CA ASN A 775 28.57 2.60 2.35
C ASN A 775 28.49 1.07 2.45
N THR A 776 28.42 0.41 1.30
CA THR A 776 28.29 -1.04 1.17
C THR A 776 29.40 -1.58 0.26
N VAL A 777 30.10 -2.63 0.70
CA VAL A 777 30.98 -3.43 -0.16
C VAL A 777 30.19 -4.60 -0.69
N HIS A 778 30.23 -4.80 -2.01
CA HIS A 778 29.66 -5.95 -2.70
C HIS A 778 30.76 -6.74 -3.40
N LEU A 779 30.85 -8.02 -3.07
CA LEU A 779 31.75 -8.98 -3.71
C LEU A 779 30.91 -10.03 -4.42
N ARG A 780 31.28 -10.38 -5.65
CA ARG A 780 30.68 -11.48 -6.40
C ARG A 780 31.74 -12.39 -6.97
N GLY A 781 31.52 -13.70 -6.87
CA GLY A 781 32.31 -14.74 -7.53
C GLY A 781 31.39 -15.66 -8.32
N ARG A 782 31.67 -15.89 -9.60
CA ARG A 782 30.90 -16.80 -10.46
C ARG A 782 31.85 -17.73 -11.20
N LEU A 783 31.63 -19.04 -11.08
CA LEU A 783 32.40 -20.09 -11.74
C LEU A 783 31.46 -20.95 -12.58
N GLY A 784 31.92 -21.40 -13.74
CA GLY A 784 31.12 -22.25 -14.62
C GLY A 784 31.96 -23.26 -15.40
N GLY A 785 31.39 -24.44 -15.61
CA GLY A 785 31.98 -25.48 -16.46
C GLY A 785 30.90 -26.17 -17.29
N VAL A 786 31.17 -26.37 -18.58
CA VAL A 786 30.35 -27.22 -19.45
C VAL A 786 31.21 -28.35 -20.01
N TYR A 787 30.64 -29.55 -19.99
CA TYR A 787 31.34 -30.80 -20.27
C TYR A 787 30.55 -31.58 -21.31
N GLN A 788 31.27 -32.24 -22.21
CA GLN A 788 30.68 -33.20 -23.15
C GLN A 788 30.28 -34.46 -22.36
N ASN A 789 29.07 -34.95 -22.57
CA ASN A 789 28.61 -36.24 -22.02
C ASN A 789 28.49 -37.34 -23.10
N THR A 790 28.72 -37.00 -24.37
CA THR A 790 28.90 -37.90 -25.50
C THR A 790 30.09 -37.44 -26.35
N ASN A 791 30.34 -38.07 -27.50
CA ASN A 791 31.39 -37.62 -28.42
C ASN A 791 31.01 -36.37 -29.23
N SER A 792 29.76 -35.90 -29.11
CA SER A 792 29.28 -34.70 -29.82
C SER A 792 29.82 -33.43 -29.17
N ASN A 793 30.06 -32.39 -29.98
CA ASN A 793 30.48 -31.09 -29.48
C ASN A 793 29.36 -30.39 -28.72
N VAL A 794 29.66 -29.65 -27.65
CA VAL A 794 28.64 -28.82 -26.97
C VAL A 794 28.33 -27.62 -27.88
N PRO A 795 27.07 -27.34 -28.23
CA PRO A 795 26.74 -26.24 -29.14
C PRO A 795 27.11 -24.89 -28.53
N VAL A 796 27.49 -23.91 -29.37
CA VAL A 796 28.00 -22.60 -28.93
C VAL A 796 27.05 -21.80 -28.03
N PHE A 797 25.74 -21.93 -28.22
CA PHE A 797 24.74 -21.25 -27.39
C PHE A 797 24.54 -21.91 -26.00
N GLU A 798 25.08 -23.12 -25.77
CA GLU A 798 25.13 -23.75 -24.44
C GLU A 798 26.46 -23.48 -23.70
N ARG A 799 27.43 -22.87 -24.37
CA ARG A 799 28.75 -22.50 -23.81
C ARG A 799 28.68 -21.17 -23.05
N PHE A 800 29.79 -20.77 -22.42
CA PHE A 800 29.86 -19.54 -21.63
C PHE A 800 30.35 -18.34 -22.45
N TRP A 801 29.70 -17.21 -22.19
CA TRP A 801 30.00 -15.92 -22.78
C TRP A 801 30.15 -14.91 -21.64
N VAL A 802 31.31 -14.27 -21.57
CA VAL A 802 31.72 -13.36 -20.47
C VAL A 802 32.10 -12.03 -21.07
N GLY A 803 31.64 -10.94 -20.47
CA GLY A 803 31.76 -9.56 -20.95
C GLY A 803 30.46 -8.80 -20.73
N GLY A 804 30.56 -7.48 -20.59
CA GLY A 804 29.43 -6.57 -20.37
C GLY A 804 29.03 -6.40 -18.91
N MET A 805 27.96 -5.64 -18.71
CA MET A 805 27.60 -5.01 -17.43
C MET A 805 27.36 -5.97 -16.24
N ASP A 806 26.97 -7.21 -16.52
CA ASP A 806 26.69 -8.23 -15.50
C ASP A 806 27.86 -9.19 -15.25
N THR A 807 28.98 -9.02 -15.94
CA THR A 807 30.17 -9.86 -15.75
C THR A 807 31.43 -9.00 -15.64
N ILE A 808 32.14 -8.71 -16.72
CA ILE A 808 33.37 -7.91 -16.69
C ILE A 808 33.13 -6.65 -17.51
N ARG A 809 32.81 -5.54 -16.82
CA ARG A 809 32.50 -4.25 -17.46
C ARG A 809 33.70 -3.73 -18.25
N GLY A 810 33.45 -3.08 -19.37
CA GLY A 810 34.49 -2.54 -20.25
C GLY A 810 34.95 -3.49 -21.37
N TYR A 811 34.77 -4.81 -21.21
CA TYR A 811 34.91 -5.78 -22.31
C TYR A 811 33.54 -6.18 -22.84
N SER A 812 33.42 -6.41 -24.15
CA SER A 812 32.26 -7.11 -24.71
C SER A 812 32.39 -8.62 -24.54
N PHE A 813 31.29 -9.34 -24.77
CA PHE A 813 31.29 -10.80 -24.82
C PHE A 813 32.22 -11.37 -25.91
N SER A 814 32.41 -10.63 -27.00
CA SER A 814 33.24 -11.02 -28.15
C SER A 814 34.72 -10.93 -27.81
N ASP A 815 35.14 -9.87 -27.11
CA ASP A 815 36.54 -9.60 -26.74
C ASP A 815 37.13 -10.76 -25.89
N LEU A 816 36.28 -11.43 -25.11
CA LEU A 816 36.64 -12.53 -24.21
C LEU A 816 36.10 -13.89 -24.67
N SER A 817 35.76 -14.04 -25.95
CA SER A 817 35.28 -15.32 -26.48
C SER A 817 36.41 -16.15 -27.07
N PRO A 818 36.59 -17.42 -26.66
CA PRO A 818 37.48 -18.36 -27.35
C PRO A 818 37.16 -18.48 -28.84
N ARG A 819 38.22 -18.56 -29.65
CA ARG A 819 38.14 -18.66 -31.11
C ARG A 819 38.66 -19.99 -31.63
N ASP A 820 37.99 -20.53 -32.64
CA ASP A 820 38.45 -21.70 -33.37
C ASP A 820 39.22 -21.27 -34.63
N TYR A 821 40.51 -21.02 -34.47
CA TYR A 821 41.39 -20.57 -35.56
C TYR A 821 41.53 -21.57 -36.72
N LYS A 822 41.08 -22.82 -36.55
CA LYS A 822 41.01 -23.79 -37.65
C LYS A 822 39.87 -23.45 -38.63
N TYR A 823 38.86 -22.73 -38.17
CA TYR A 823 37.69 -22.33 -38.94
C TYR A 823 37.53 -20.80 -38.83
N ASN A 824 38.43 -20.07 -39.50
CA ASN A 824 38.44 -18.60 -39.63
C ASN A 824 38.41 -17.77 -38.34
N GLY A 825 38.70 -18.36 -37.18
CA GLY A 825 38.64 -17.63 -35.91
C GLY A 825 37.21 -17.45 -35.41
N ASP A 826 36.30 -18.33 -35.81
CA ASP A 826 34.92 -18.40 -35.33
C ASP A 826 34.85 -18.37 -33.80
N GLN A 827 33.95 -17.55 -33.27
CA GLN A 827 33.72 -17.47 -31.84
C GLN A 827 32.91 -18.67 -31.37
N ILE A 828 33.50 -19.45 -30.47
CA ILE A 828 32.91 -20.69 -29.96
C ILE A 828 32.47 -20.58 -28.50
N GLY A 829 32.82 -19.49 -27.79
CA GLY A 829 32.55 -19.35 -26.35
C GLY A 829 33.40 -20.30 -25.51
N GLY A 830 33.40 -20.13 -24.19
CA GLY A 830 34.22 -20.93 -23.27
C GLY A 830 33.51 -22.16 -22.73
N ASP A 831 34.28 -23.23 -22.49
CA ASP A 831 33.82 -24.38 -21.73
C ASP A 831 34.10 -24.23 -20.21
N ARG A 832 34.96 -23.28 -19.83
CA ARG A 832 35.20 -22.84 -18.45
C ARG A 832 35.12 -21.33 -18.36
N MET A 833 34.48 -20.82 -17.32
CA MET A 833 34.48 -19.40 -16.99
C MET A 833 34.73 -19.14 -15.51
N GLY A 834 35.31 -17.98 -15.22
CA GLY A 834 35.40 -17.43 -13.89
C GLY A 834 35.23 -15.91 -13.91
N VAL A 835 34.47 -15.36 -12.98
CA VAL A 835 34.25 -13.91 -12.81
C VAL A 835 34.35 -13.56 -11.34
N ALA A 836 35.04 -12.46 -11.04
CA ALA A 836 35.14 -11.84 -9.74
C ALA A 836 34.82 -10.34 -9.89
N ASN A 837 33.84 -9.84 -9.14
CA ASN A 837 33.48 -8.42 -9.10
C ASN A 837 33.68 -7.88 -7.69
N VAL A 838 34.30 -6.71 -7.60
CA VAL A 838 34.47 -5.94 -6.37
C VAL A 838 33.83 -4.58 -6.59
N GLU A 839 32.83 -4.25 -5.79
CA GLU A 839 32.11 -2.97 -5.86
C GLU A 839 32.12 -2.30 -4.50
N TYR A 840 32.35 -0.99 -4.49
CA TYR A 840 32.10 -0.15 -3.33
C TYR A 840 30.95 0.80 -3.64
N ILE A 841 29.80 0.59 -3.01
CA ILE A 841 28.57 1.34 -3.26
C ILE A 841 28.46 2.47 -2.23
N TRP A 842 28.64 3.70 -2.70
CA TRP A 842 28.48 4.92 -1.91
C TRP A 842 27.16 5.63 -2.25
N THR A 843 26.15 5.43 -1.41
CA THR A 843 24.83 6.08 -1.51
C THR A 843 24.90 7.49 -0.92
N PHE A 844 25.34 8.46 -1.73
CA PHE A 844 25.59 9.84 -1.30
C PHE A 844 24.32 10.71 -1.14
N GLN A 845 23.19 10.31 -1.74
CA GLN A 845 21.87 10.92 -1.51
C GLN A 845 20.84 9.80 -1.32
N LYS A 846 20.62 9.39 -0.07
CA LYS A 846 19.77 8.24 0.26
C LYS A 846 18.31 8.50 -0.10
N GLU A 847 17.84 9.72 0.13
CA GLU A 847 16.47 10.18 -0.14
C GLU A 847 16.15 10.19 -1.63
N LEU A 848 17.15 10.50 -2.46
CA LEU A 848 17.04 10.47 -3.93
C LEU A 848 17.40 9.10 -4.52
N GLY A 849 17.88 8.16 -3.69
CA GLY A 849 18.33 6.84 -4.10
C GLY A 849 19.52 6.85 -5.06
N LEU A 850 20.38 7.87 -5.00
CA LEU A 850 21.59 8.00 -5.82
C LEU A 850 22.78 7.34 -5.14
N ALA A 851 23.54 6.55 -5.89
CA ALA A 851 24.79 5.96 -5.45
C ALA A 851 25.87 6.01 -6.53
N LEU A 852 27.12 6.19 -6.10
CA LEU A 852 28.30 6.10 -6.93
C LEU A 852 29.05 4.80 -6.59
N VAL A 853 29.47 4.07 -7.61
CA VAL A 853 30.01 2.71 -7.46
C VAL A 853 31.31 2.57 -8.24
N PRO A 854 32.48 2.90 -7.64
CA PRO A 854 33.75 2.43 -8.17
C PRO A 854 33.80 0.90 -8.10
N PHE A 855 34.33 0.28 -9.16
CA PHE A 855 34.40 -1.16 -9.27
C PHE A 855 35.73 -1.66 -9.85
N PHE A 856 36.03 -2.93 -9.55
CA PHE A 856 37.09 -3.71 -10.16
C PHE A 856 36.54 -5.09 -10.53
N ASP A 857 36.67 -5.46 -11.80
CA ASP A 857 36.21 -6.74 -12.31
C ASP A 857 37.41 -7.55 -12.83
N ALA A 858 37.40 -8.86 -12.62
CA ALA A 858 38.40 -9.77 -13.14
C ALA A 858 37.77 -11.11 -13.54
N GLY A 859 38.38 -11.83 -14.46
CA GLY A 859 37.87 -13.14 -14.84
C GLY A 859 38.54 -13.75 -16.06
N TYR A 860 38.01 -14.87 -16.53
CA TYR A 860 38.47 -15.59 -17.70
C TYR A 860 37.31 -16.35 -18.34
N ASN A 861 37.45 -16.68 -19.62
CA ASN A 861 36.52 -17.51 -20.37
C ASN A 861 37.32 -18.34 -21.37
N ILE A 862 37.57 -19.62 -21.09
CA ILE A 862 38.52 -20.41 -21.88
C ILE A 862 37.84 -21.63 -22.50
N ASP A 863 38.41 -22.14 -23.58
CA ASP A 863 38.12 -23.47 -24.11
C ASP A 863 39.29 -24.42 -23.82
N SER A 864 39.02 -25.49 -23.07
CA SER A 864 40.04 -26.43 -22.62
C SER A 864 40.73 -27.19 -23.77
N LYS A 865 40.11 -27.29 -24.95
CA LYS A 865 40.69 -28.01 -26.11
C LYS A 865 41.61 -27.12 -26.96
N THR A 866 41.26 -25.86 -27.15
CA THR A 866 41.96 -24.94 -28.07
C THR A 866 42.97 -24.02 -27.38
N MET A 867 42.76 -23.70 -26.09
CA MET A 867 43.56 -22.67 -25.39
C MET A 867 44.54 -23.23 -24.35
N GLY A 868 44.45 -24.52 -24.02
CA GLY A 868 45.32 -25.19 -23.03
C GLY A 868 44.98 -24.88 -21.56
N ASN A 869 45.78 -25.42 -20.62
CA ASN A 869 45.47 -25.40 -19.18
C ASN A 869 46.03 -24.21 -18.38
N ASP A 870 46.82 -23.33 -19.02
CA ASP A 870 47.51 -22.23 -18.34
C ASP A 870 46.60 -21.00 -18.18
N LEU A 871 45.70 -21.07 -17.20
CA LEU A 871 44.69 -20.05 -16.89
C LEU A 871 45.27 -18.64 -16.71
N ASN A 872 46.49 -18.51 -16.17
CA ASN A 872 47.11 -17.23 -15.86
C ASN A 872 47.31 -16.34 -17.10
N LYS A 873 47.37 -16.93 -18.30
CA LYS A 873 47.51 -16.20 -19.57
C LYS A 873 46.21 -15.56 -20.06
N TYR A 874 45.07 -15.98 -19.52
CA TYR A 874 43.74 -15.63 -20.02
C TYR A 874 42.89 -14.86 -19.01
N ILE A 875 43.49 -14.49 -17.87
CA ILE A 875 42.85 -13.63 -16.88
C ILE A 875 42.84 -12.20 -17.41
N VAL A 876 41.64 -11.64 -17.52
CA VAL A 876 41.41 -10.24 -17.85
C VAL A 876 40.91 -9.47 -16.64
N CYS A 877 41.22 -8.17 -16.61
CA CYS A 877 40.82 -7.26 -15.55
C CYS A 877 40.31 -5.95 -16.14
N SER A 878 39.36 -5.31 -15.46
CA SER A 878 38.90 -3.96 -15.74
C SER A 878 38.57 -3.20 -14.45
N THR A 879 38.49 -1.88 -14.55
CA THR A 879 38.04 -1.02 -13.46
C THR A 879 37.20 0.12 -14.01
N GLY A 880 36.43 0.79 -13.17
CA GLY A 880 35.61 1.89 -13.64
C GLY A 880 34.74 2.51 -12.56
N LEU A 881 33.74 3.25 -13.03
CA LEU A 881 32.80 3.97 -12.20
C LEU A 881 31.38 3.75 -12.72
N GLU A 882 30.46 3.44 -11.82
CA GLU A 882 29.05 3.28 -12.13
C GLU A 882 28.19 4.24 -11.30
N LEU A 883 27.26 4.95 -11.96
CA LEU A 883 26.22 5.73 -11.31
C LEU A 883 24.94 4.89 -11.23
N ARG A 884 24.40 4.74 -10.02
CA ARG A 884 23.10 4.10 -9.77
C ARG A 884 22.09 5.15 -9.31
N TRP A 885 20.91 5.17 -9.91
CA TRP A 885 19.81 6.06 -9.51
C TRP A 885 18.51 5.29 -9.43
N ARG A 886 17.90 5.28 -8.24
CA ARG A 886 16.52 4.84 -8.07
C ARG A 886 15.56 5.95 -8.48
N SER A 887 15.25 6.01 -9.76
CA SER A 887 14.26 6.96 -10.25
C SER A 887 12.83 6.47 -9.93
N PRO A 888 11.83 7.36 -9.91
CA PRO A 888 10.42 6.95 -9.85
C PRO A 888 9.98 5.99 -10.96
N MET A 889 10.73 5.94 -12.08
CA MET A 889 10.45 5.10 -13.25
C MET A 889 11.24 3.78 -13.25
N GLY A 890 12.02 3.50 -12.21
CA GLY A 890 12.86 2.30 -12.08
C GLY A 890 14.34 2.61 -11.82
N ASP A 891 15.11 1.57 -11.48
CA ASP A 891 16.54 1.69 -11.23
C ASP A 891 17.30 1.94 -12.54
N LEU A 892 18.10 3.00 -12.57
CA LEU A 892 19.02 3.37 -13.65
C LEU A 892 20.44 3.04 -13.21
N ARG A 893 21.21 2.37 -14.07
CA ARG A 893 22.64 2.09 -13.91
C ARG A 893 23.37 2.61 -15.13
N ILE A 894 24.42 3.39 -14.95
CA ILE A 894 25.31 3.86 -16.02
C ILE A 894 26.73 3.52 -15.60
N ALA A 895 27.36 2.56 -16.27
CA ALA A 895 28.71 2.11 -15.97
C ALA A 895 29.68 2.56 -17.07
N TYR A 896 30.82 3.11 -16.68
CA TYR A 896 31.97 3.33 -17.55
C TYR A 896 33.11 2.41 -17.11
N GLY A 897 33.44 1.42 -17.93
CA GLY A 897 34.48 0.42 -17.65
C GLY A 897 35.71 0.61 -18.52
N ILE A 898 36.89 0.45 -17.93
CA ILE A 898 38.21 0.59 -18.55
C ILE A 898 38.94 -0.76 -18.48
N PRO A 899 39.16 -1.43 -19.62
CA PRO A 899 40.03 -2.58 -19.75
C PRO A 899 41.47 -2.31 -19.29
N LEU A 900 42.01 -3.16 -18.42
CA LEU A 900 43.37 -3.01 -17.85
C LEU A 900 44.42 -3.86 -18.56
N VAL A 901 44.01 -4.91 -19.25
CA VAL A 901 44.90 -5.82 -20.00
C VAL A 901 44.38 -6.02 -21.42
N GLN A 902 45.18 -6.67 -22.26
CA GLN A 902 44.75 -7.03 -23.61
C GLN A 902 43.69 -8.13 -23.57
N ASP A 903 42.80 -8.10 -24.55
CA ASP A 903 41.79 -9.13 -24.78
C ASP A 903 42.40 -10.37 -25.47
N TYR A 904 41.54 -11.30 -25.92
CA TYR A 904 42.00 -12.54 -26.55
C TYR A 904 42.49 -12.36 -28.00
N ASP A 905 42.16 -11.23 -28.63
CA ASP A 905 42.67 -10.81 -29.93
C ASP A 905 43.99 -10.02 -29.80
N LYS A 906 44.51 -9.88 -28.57
CA LYS A 906 45.72 -9.12 -28.20
C LYS A 906 45.57 -7.62 -28.44
N GLU A 907 44.35 -7.13 -28.48
CA GLU A 907 44.02 -5.73 -28.61
C GLU A 907 43.77 -5.12 -27.23
N ARG A 908 44.10 -3.83 -27.08
CA ARG A 908 43.79 -3.09 -25.86
C ARG A 908 42.56 -2.26 -26.12
N GLU A 909 41.46 -2.73 -25.57
CA GLU A 909 40.16 -2.09 -25.72
C GLU A 909 40.11 -0.71 -25.07
N SER A 910 39.43 0.23 -25.74
CA SER A 910 39.13 1.55 -25.16
C SER A 910 38.04 1.46 -24.10
N GLY A 911 37.97 2.41 -23.17
CA GLY A 911 36.91 2.43 -22.16
C GLY A 911 35.51 2.54 -22.79
N ARG A 912 34.53 1.83 -22.24
CA ARG A 912 33.16 1.72 -22.80
C ARG A 912 32.11 2.12 -21.78
N ILE A 913 31.03 2.75 -22.27
CA ILE A 913 29.83 3.07 -21.47
C ILE A 913 28.76 2.02 -21.74
N GLU A 914 28.17 1.47 -20.68
CA GLU A 914 26.98 0.63 -20.71
C GLU A 914 25.92 1.20 -19.77
N PHE A 915 24.64 1.03 -20.09
CA PHE A 915 23.57 1.50 -19.21
C PHE A 915 22.34 0.61 -19.24
N SER A 916 21.59 0.63 -18.14
CA SER A 916 20.24 0.05 -18.04
C SER A 916 19.31 0.92 -17.25
N MET A 917 18.05 0.92 -17.63
CA MET A 917 16.97 1.52 -16.88
C MET A 917 15.80 0.54 -16.76
N GLY A 918 15.23 0.44 -15.56
CA GLY A 918 14.07 -0.43 -15.31
C GLY A 918 14.43 -1.92 -15.31
N GLN A 919 13.52 -2.77 -15.80
CA GLN A 919 13.73 -4.23 -15.85
C GLN A 919 14.57 -4.69 -17.04
N PHE A 920 15.65 -3.98 -17.35
CA PHE A 920 16.52 -4.35 -18.47
C PHE A 920 17.50 -5.49 -18.13
N PHE A 921 17.66 -5.82 -16.83
CA PHE A 921 18.52 -6.90 -16.33
C PHE A 921 17.88 -7.68 -15.18
#